data_AF-A0A9D7U8V0-F1
#
_entry.id   AF-A0A9D7U8V0-F1
#
_cell.length_a   1.000
_cell.length_b   1.000
_cell.length_c   1.000
_cell.angle_alpha   90.00
_cell.angle_beta   90.00
_cell.angle_gamma   90.00
#
_symmetry.space_group_name_H-M   'P 1'
#
loop_
_entity.id
_entity.type
_entity.pdbx_description
1 polymer ?
#
loop_
_entity_poly.entity_id
_entity_poly.type
_entity_poly.pdbx_seq_one_letter_code
_entity_poly.pdbx_strand_id
1 'polypeptide(L)'
;MNRQRLSLSSLKRSLVPRIPTEQRSVATVVERPEAFGLSRRHAIKLAGALTLAAAPLAGIVQAAVSTSYVMVRRGRRIVFLVAGVERWSVDPDLFDGTPTVHASETDAGIVVTLRDALFPGTQIRADVEAHISRGISAQATFRFAALGATESVDFVQWLLDTSAAHLLRTSAIHSHIGADASVAIASGVASFRPSWVLTFASASMLTADKRTLLGSRCSVMALAKDAPSLTTGANGKRSLVRVERGDQQWDVKIDPTGLADGQLVSNSTSFDACSLEVRSDGQATGMMEAAREGATLLNVAEAGITLPLRDLRYAWAMTEKGRHDGLVARYAKSAEWTHIEGVSVELGDREGIPPLEIERRGQEITRLIVAPGLKRYVIPVSGAVTEPTTTHPLYQLALLTKSVKPSALPKPHMHLASLQVDLKQTMSVQSQVKDPTVTGTVKKSLGKLGKAKFTMPNNPRVTVIRPDDLLVLTFEFQNITPTTAEHSPGGGSGSRLIVHFQPQHIAERAFFYTGDKPADQSAYPPGDQSKKTSSDEPLLDPPIDAAMAHPSRLSFQLPSGYSGTYSIEGLLDWKKFTLAVSPSAKPPAVESIYSSLASSTFLKYASVGDSEVKDAKSSMLYVKKKGISTGKKYTVNAGASSRLTSKKQSRVKSAFESQADLATSLADSTISDILAAALVKPPIKWPELDETAIEYPYRLFLSPNKYAGFAHRTSSGLTPDQRKVELWHTRSQVFATWTERYEKCRVLPHRSAIWSPDYGTARKMQPDLQRTSIPHSLNRRDRRRS
;
A
#
# COMPACT_ATOMS: atom_id res chain seq x y z
N MET A 1 20.87 -4.25 -33.35
CA MET A 1 20.57 -2.81 -33.19
C MET A 1 19.56 -2.64 -32.06
N ASN A 2 20.00 -2.15 -30.90
CA ASN A 2 19.09 -1.88 -29.77
C ASN A 2 18.18 -0.71 -30.14
N ARG A 3 16.88 -1.00 -30.32
CA ARG A 3 15.87 0.01 -30.62
C ARG A 3 15.80 1.04 -29.48
N GLN A 4 16.24 2.26 -29.75
CA GLN A 4 16.14 3.39 -28.83
C GLN A 4 14.67 3.69 -28.54
N ARG A 5 14.37 3.87 -27.26
CA ARG A 5 13.01 4.04 -26.73
C ARG A 5 13.06 4.94 -25.51
N LEU A 6 11.96 5.61 -25.21
CA LEU A 6 11.78 6.33 -23.95
C LEU A 6 11.98 5.34 -22.78
N SER A 7 12.79 5.74 -21.81
CA SER A 7 13.08 4.96 -20.60
C SER A 7 12.07 5.29 -19.51
N LEU A 8 10.94 4.58 -19.50
CA LEU A 8 9.93 4.74 -18.43
C LEU A 8 10.51 4.44 -17.03
N SER A 9 11.49 3.54 -16.94
CA SER A 9 12.23 3.27 -15.70
C SER A 9 13.02 4.47 -15.19
N SER A 10 13.62 5.26 -16.09
CA SER A 10 14.33 6.50 -15.73
C SER A 10 13.36 7.52 -15.15
N LEU A 11 12.22 7.73 -15.82
CA LEU A 11 11.15 8.63 -15.37
C LEU A 11 10.62 8.24 -13.98
N LYS A 12 10.39 6.94 -13.77
CA LYS A 12 9.92 6.36 -12.50
C LYS A 12 10.88 6.57 -11.34
N ARG A 13 12.17 6.33 -11.57
CA ARG A 13 13.20 6.45 -10.53
C ARG A 13 13.71 7.88 -10.36
N SER A 14 13.15 8.84 -11.11
CA SER A 14 13.66 10.21 -11.19
C SER A 14 15.13 10.27 -11.62
N LEU A 15 15.61 9.26 -12.35
CA LEU A 15 16.97 9.18 -12.91
C LEU A 15 16.97 9.83 -14.30
N VAL A 16 16.65 11.12 -14.32
CA VAL A 16 16.54 11.94 -15.53
C VAL A 16 17.63 13.02 -15.54
N PRO A 17 18.05 13.51 -16.71
CA PRO A 17 18.95 14.67 -16.78
C PRO A 17 18.37 15.86 -16.01
N ARG A 18 19.20 16.57 -15.24
CA ARG A 18 18.79 17.76 -14.47
C ARG A 18 19.85 18.85 -14.55
N ILE A 19 19.38 20.09 -14.54
CA ILE A 19 20.23 21.25 -14.31
C ILE A 19 20.52 21.32 -12.80
N PRO A 20 21.79 21.40 -12.36
CA PRO A 20 22.13 21.62 -10.96
C PRO A 20 21.53 22.93 -10.43
N THR A 21 20.65 22.86 -9.44
CA THR A 21 19.78 23.98 -9.02
C THR A 21 20.40 24.98 -8.04
N GLU A 22 21.47 24.65 -7.32
CA GLU A 22 22.00 25.53 -6.24
C GLU A 22 23.49 25.85 -6.41
N GLN A 23 23.86 27.12 -6.22
CA GLN A 23 25.22 27.50 -5.84
C GLN A 23 25.51 26.91 -4.46
N ARG A 24 26.65 26.26 -4.30
CA ARG A 24 26.96 25.54 -3.06
C ARG A 24 27.57 26.53 -2.07
N SER A 25 27.10 26.59 -0.83
CA SER A 25 27.73 27.47 0.15
C SER A 25 29.12 26.93 0.54
N VAL A 26 30.04 27.82 0.91
CA VAL A 26 31.35 27.43 1.45
C VAL A 26 31.18 26.56 2.71
N ALA A 27 30.17 26.85 3.54
CA ALA A 27 29.82 26.02 4.70
C ALA A 27 29.46 24.58 4.30
N THR A 28 28.70 24.39 3.22
CA THR A 28 28.32 23.06 2.71
C THR A 28 29.54 22.24 2.27
N VAL A 29 30.57 22.89 1.72
CA VAL A 29 31.84 22.22 1.35
C VAL A 29 32.59 21.72 2.59
N VAL A 30 32.50 22.45 3.71
CA VAL A 30 33.13 22.07 5.00
C VAL A 30 32.35 20.97 5.71
N GLU A 31 31.02 21.08 5.71
CA GLU A 31 30.12 20.15 6.40
C GLU A 31 30.07 18.76 5.73
N ARG A 32 30.15 18.72 4.39
CA ARG A 32 30.04 17.48 3.60
C ARG A 32 31.18 17.32 2.60
N PRO A 33 32.44 17.25 3.04
CA PRO A 33 33.61 17.23 2.17
C PRO A 33 33.64 16.02 1.21
N GLU A 34 33.10 14.88 1.62
CA GLU A 34 32.96 13.67 0.83
C GLU A 34 32.08 13.83 -0.42
N ALA A 35 31.05 14.68 -0.37
CA ALA A 35 30.21 14.99 -1.53
C ALA A 35 30.98 15.73 -2.65
N PHE A 36 32.19 16.18 -2.32
CA PHE A 36 33.11 16.88 -3.22
C PHE A 36 34.40 16.08 -3.45
N GLY A 37 34.49 14.83 -2.97
CA GLY A 37 35.73 14.04 -3.02
C GLY A 37 36.88 14.64 -2.20
N LEU A 38 36.59 15.52 -1.25
CA LEU A 38 37.57 16.14 -0.37
C LEU A 38 37.67 15.35 0.94
N SER A 39 38.86 15.33 1.55
CA SER A 39 38.99 14.93 2.96
C SER A 39 38.51 16.08 3.85
N ARG A 40 38.00 15.77 5.05
CA ARG A 40 37.61 16.79 6.04
C ARG A 40 38.75 17.76 6.36
N ARG A 41 39.99 17.25 6.41
CA ARG A 41 41.21 18.07 6.59
C ARG A 41 41.45 19.01 5.41
N HIS A 42 41.25 18.57 4.17
CA HIS A 42 41.38 19.42 2.98
C HIS A 42 40.27 20.48 2.92
N ALA A 43 39.03 20.13 3.25
CA ALA A 43 37.91 21.07 3.26
C ALA A 43 38.08 22.17 4.32
N ILE A 44 38.51 21.83 5.54
CA ILE A 44 38.80 22.82 6.59
C ILE A 44 39.96 23.74 6.21
N LYS A 45 41.04 23.19 5.62
CA LYS A 45 42.16 24.01 5.10
C LYS A 45 41.70 24.99 4.02
N LEU A 46 40.85 24.52 3.12
CA LEU A 46 40.37 25.30 1.98
C LEU A 46 39.38 26.39 2.45
N ALA A 47 38.49 26.09 3.39
CA ALA A 47 37.62 27.09 4.00
C ALA A 47 38.38 28.09 4.87
N GLY A 48 39.40 27.65 5.62
CA GLY A 48 40.30 28.55 6.36
C GLY A 48 41.06 29.51 5.44
N ALA A 49 41.50 29.06 4.26
CA ALA A 49 42.12 29.93 3.27
C ALA A 49 41.14 30.96 2.67
N LEU A 50 39.87 30.57 2.47
CA LEU A 50 38.82 31.45 1.96
C LEU A 50 38.35 32.50 2.98
N THR A 51 38.38 32.21 4.29
CA THR A 51 37.99 33.17 5.34
C THR A 51 39.13 34.10 5.78
N LEU A 52 40.39 33.67 5.65
CA LEU A 52 41.56 34.44 6.07
C LEU A 52 42.03 35.51 5.07
N ALA A 53 41.43 35.58 3.87
CA ALA A 53 41.69 36.65 2.89
C ALA A 53 41.32 38.07 3.39
N ALA A 54 40.70 38.18 4.58
CA ALA A 54 40.30 39.44 5.21
C ALA A 54 41.10 39.84 6.47
N ALA A 55 42.20 39.13 6.84
CA ALA A 55 42.95 39.39 8.09
C ALA A 55 44.44 39.75 7.89
N PRO A 56 45.06 40.59 8.76
CA PRO A 56 46.43 41.12 8.56
C PRO A 56 47.57 40.13 8.84
N LEU A 57 47.27 38.90 9.29
CA LEU A 57 48.25 37.86 9.66
C LEU A 57 48.20 36.63 8.72
N ALA A 58 47.86 36.84 7.45
CA ALA A 58 47.78 35.78 6.43
C ALA A 58 49.13 35.11 6.06
N GLY A 59 50.27 35.74 6.42
CA GLY A 59 51.63 35.41 6.00
C GLY A 59 52.17 34.01 6.34
N ILE A 60 51.78 33.46 7.50
CA ILE A 60 52.46 32.28 8.07
C ILE A 60 51.70 30.97 7.77
N VAL A 61 50.39 31.05 7.49
CA VAL A 61 49.60 29.92 6.96
C VAL A 61 49.71 29.84 5.43
N GLN A 62 50.15 30.92 4.78
CA GLN A 62 50.28 31.11 3.34
C GLN A 62 51.23 30.11 2.64
N ALA A 63 52.26 29.62 3.32
CA ALA A 63 53.25 28.71 2.74
C ALA A 63 52.83 27.21 2.80
N ALA A 64 51.88 26.84 3.66
CA ALA A 64 51.44 25.45 3.83
C ALA A 64 50.25 25.07 2.93
N VAL A 65 49.73 26.02 2.13
CA VAL A 65 48.56 25.88 1.24
C VAL A 65 48.97 26.16 -0.21
N SER A 66 50.08 25.57 -0.67
CA SER A 66 50.47 25.56 -2.08
C SER A 66 49.56 24.68 -2.96
N THR A 67 48.27 24.56 -2.65
CA THR A 67 47.28 23.88 -3.50
C THR A 67 46.25 24.88 -4.01
N SER A 68 46.78 25.88 -4.70
CA SER A 68 46.19 26.42 -5.93
C SER A 68 45.77 25.23 -6.81
N TYR A 69 44.64 25.36 -7.50
CA TYR A 69 44.18 24.40 -8.51
C TYR A 69 45.33 23.91 -9.42
N VAL A 70 45.24 22.68 -9.91
CA VAL A 70 46.23 22.13 -10.84
C VAL A 70 45.60 21.95 -12.21
N MET A 71 46.20 22.53 -13.24
CA MET A 71 45.85 22.23 -14.63
C MET A 71 46.58 20.96 -15.07
N VAL A 72 45.84 19.98 -15.57
CA VAL A 72 46.37 18.74 -16.12
C VAL A 72 45.87 18.58 -17.55
N ARG A 73 46.80 18.30 -18.47
CA ARG A 73 46.47 17.94 -19.85
C ARG A 73 46.36 16.42 -19.96
N ARG A 74 45.22 15.91 -20.43
CA ARG A 74 44.96 14.49 -20.68
C ARG A 74 44.53 14.32 -22.14
N GLY A 75 45.50 14.07 -23.02
CA GLY A 75 45.27 14.05 -24.47
C GLY A 75 44.79 15.42 -24.97
N ARG A 76 43.58 15.45 -25.54
CA ARG A 76 42.93 16.68 -26.04
C ARG A 76 42.13 17.43 -24.97
N ARG A 77 41.95 16.85 -23.79
CA ARG A 77 41.19 17.42 -22.67
C ARG A 77 42.10 18.22 -21.73
N ILE A 78 41.63 19.38 -21.30
CA ILE A 78 42.26 20.18 -20.24
C ILE A 78 41.40 20.08 -18.99
N VAL A 79 42.00 19.71 -17.86
CA VAL A 79 41.29 19.47 -16.60
C VAL A 79 41.87 20.33 -15.51
N PHE A 80 41.01 20.98 -14.74
CA PHE A 80 41.38 21.69 -13.52
C PHE A 80 40.97 20.86 -12.31
N LEU A 81 41.97 20.53 -11.50
CA LEU A 81 41.84 19.75 -10.28
C LEU A 81 41.88 20.67 -9.06
N VAL A 82 41.01 20.43 -8.07
CA VAL A 82 41.15 21.00 -6.73
C VAL A 82 41.26 19.86 -5.74
N ALA A 83 42.38 19.81 -5.02
CA ALA A 83 42.75 18.70 -4.13
C ALA A 83 42.65 17.31 -4.80
N GLY A 84 43.07 17.22 -6.07
CA GLY A 84 43.09 15.97 -6.84
C GLY A 84 41.75 15.57 -7.49
N VAL A 85 40.66 16.32 -7.25
CA VAL A 85 39.33 16.04 -7.82
C VAL A 85 39.09 16.93 -9.04
N GLU A 86 38.59 16.35 -10.14
CA GLU A 86 38.20 17.10 -11.34
C GLU A 86 37.04 18.05 -11.04
N ARG A 87 37.24 19.34 -11.28
CA ARG A 87 36.24 20.40 -11.01
C ARG A 87 35.69 21.02 -12.28
N TRP A 88 36.58 21.30 -13.22
CA TRP A 88 36.21 21.78 -14.54
C TRP A 88 37.05 21.04 -15.56
N SER A 89 36.42 20.64 -16.65
CA SER A 89 37.13 20.04 -17.76
C SER A 89 36.68 20.59 -19.08
N VAL A 90 37.63 21.06 -19.86
CA VAL A 90 37.45 21.45 -21.26
C VAL A 90 37.79 20.25 -22.11
N ASP A 91 36.76 19.49 -22.48
CA ASP A 91 36.87 18.28 -23.27
C ASP A 91 36.21 18.48 -24.64
N PRO A 92 36.96 18.49 -25.75
CA PRO A 92 36.36 18.64 -27.08
C PRO A 92 35.42 17.48 -27.43
N ASP A 93 35.55 16.31 -26.78
CA ASP A 93 34.66 15.18 -27.01
C ASP A 93 33.28 15.35 -26.36
N LEU A 94 33.04 16.41 -25.58
CA LEU A 94 31.72 16.78 -25.07
C LEU A 94 30.90 17.61 -26.07
N PHE A 95 31.52 18.20 -27.09
CA PHE A 95 30.89 19.18 -27.98
C PHE A 95 30.80 18.72 -29.44
N ASP A 96 29.79 19.20 -30.15
CA ASP A 96 29.68 19.09 -31.59
C ASP A 96 30.53 20.16 -32.30
N GLY A 97 30.54 20.15 -33.63
CA GLY A 97 31.38 21.00 -34.46
C GLY A 97 32.78 20.41 -34.66
N THR A 98 33.78 21.28 -34.75
CA THR A 98 35.20 20.91 -34.87
C THR A 98 35.98 21.45 -33.67
N PRO A 99 35.61 21.05 -32.43
CA PRO A 99 36.10 21.71 -31.23
C PRO A 99 37.63 21.56 -31.09
N THR A 100 38.30 22.69 -31.01
CA THR A 100 39.73 22.78 -30.76
C THR A 100 39.96 23.36 -29.37
N VAL A 101 40.84 22.71 -28.61
CA VAL A 101 41.24 23.16 -27.28
C VAL A 101 42.71 23.52 -27.33
N HIS A 102 43.01 24.77 -26.96
CA HIS A 102 44.37 25.24 -26.73
C HIS A 102 44.49 25.68 -25.28
N ALA A 103 45.60 25.32 -24.67
CA ALA A 103 46.00 25.82 -23.38
C ALA A 103 47.46 26.25 -23.48
N SER A 104 47.75 27.48 -23.08
CA SER A 104 49.11 27.98 -22.94
C SER A 104 49.29 28.49 -21.51
N GLU A 105 50.49 28.30 -21.01
CA GLU A 105 50.91 28.79 -19.72
C GLU A 105 52.00 29.83 -19.97
N THR A 106 51.78 31.05 -19.52
CA THR A 106 52.71 32.19 -19.65
C THR A 106 53.09 32.70 -18.27
N ASP A 107 54.03 33.66 -18.22
CA ASP A 107 54.39 34.34 -16.97
C ASP A 107 53.19 35.11 -16.38
N ALA A 108 52.27 35.58 -17.23
CA ALA A 108 51.09 36.35 -16.84
C ALA A 108 49.91 35.48 -16.33
N GLY A 109 49.86 34.18 -16.67
CA GLY A 109 48.69 33.35 -16.38
C GLY A 109 48.59 32.07 -17.21
N ILE A 110 47.45 31.40 -17.07
CA ILE A 110 47.02 30.30 -17.93
C ILE A 110 45.92 30.82 -18.85
N VAL A 111 46.06 30.59 -20.15
CA VAL A 111 45.01 30.88 -21.13
C VAL A 111 44.48 29.56 -21.66
N VAL A 112 43.18 29.32 -21.49
CA VAL A 112 42.49 28.15 -22.06
C VAL A 112 41.40 28.60 -23.01
N THR A 113 41.47 28.15 -24.26
CA THR A 113 40.48 28.46 -25.29
C THR A 113 39.83 27.19 -25.82
N LEU A 114 38.51 27.17 -25.85
CA LEU A 114 37.70 26.24 -26.64
C LEU A 114 37.12 27.03 -27.83
N ARG A 115 37.35 26.55 -29.05
CA ARG A 115 36.86 27.18 -30.29
C ARG A 115 36.15 26.16 -31.18
N ASP A 116 35.24 26.65 -32.01
CA ASP A 116 34.42 25.88 -32.95
C ASP A 116 33.64 24.74 -32.28
N ALA A 117 33.23 24.97 -31.03
CA ALA A 117 32.47 24.04 -30.22
C ALA A 117 30.99 24.42 -30.20
N LEU A 118 30.13 23.44 -30.42
CA LEU A 118 28.68 23.57 -30.30
C LEU A 118 28.16 22.66 -29.19
N PHE A 119 27.17 23.11 -28.43
CA PHE A 119 26.44 22.20 -27.56
C PHE A 119 25.80 21.10 -28.42
N PRO A 120 26.02 19.80 -28.11
CA PRO A 120 25.55 18.70 -28.94
C PRO A 120 24.10 18.81 -29.37
N GLY A 121 23.85 18.64 -30.67
CA GLY A 121 22.53 18.70 -31.30
C GLY A 121 21.90 20.10 -31.36
N THR A 122 22.67 21.16 -31.13
CA THR A 122 22.21 22.55 -31.19
C THR A 122 23.15 23.41 -32.04
N GLN A 123 22.74 24.65 -32.33
CA GLN A 123 23.57 25.67 -32.96
C GLN A 123 24.15 26.66 -31.93
N ILE A 124 23.99 26.38 -30.63
CA ILE A 124 24.48 27.23 -29.55
C ILE A 124 25.98 27.01 -29.41
N ARG A 125 26.77 28.08 -29.57
CA ARG A 125 28.23 28.03 -29.40
C ARG A 125 28.62 27.85 -27.94
N ALA A 126 29.53 26.92 -27.71
CA ALA A 126 30.19 26.67 -26.43
C ALA A 126 31.60 27.28 -26.37
N ASP A 127 31.97 28.10 -27.37
CA ASP A 127 33.27 28.77 -27.43
C ASP A 127 33.50 29.63 -26.19
N VAL A 128 34.65 29.42 -25.54
CA VAL A 128 35.05 30.17 -24.35
C VAL A 128 36.55 30.37 -24.34
N GLU A 129 36.96 31.57 -23.97
CA GLU A 129 38.35 31.92 -23.70
C GLU A 129 38.47 32.31 -22.22
N ALA A 130 39.28 31.56 -21.46
CA ALA A 130 39.50 31.77 -20.04
C ALA A 130 40.94 32.23 -19.80
N HIS A 131 41.10 33.45 -19.28
CA HIS A 131 42.38 33.99 -18.82
C HIS A 131 42.44 33.89 -17.30
N ILE A 132 43.36 33.06 -16.80
CA ILE A 132 43.45 32.72 -15.38
C ILE A 132 44.75 33.29 -14.83
N SER A 133 44.67 34.23 -13.89
CA SER A 133 45.85 34.82 -13.28
C SER A 133 46.55 33.83 -12.34
N ARG A 134 47.88 33.95 -12.24
CA ARG A 134 48.66 33.23 -11.23
C ARG A 134 48.51 33.91 -9.86
N GLY A 135 48.52 33.11 -8.80
CA GLY A 135 48.50 33.62 -7.42
C GLY A 135 47.51 32.90 -6.51
N ILE A 136 47.49 33.31 -5.24
CA ILE A 136 46.67 32.69 -4.18
C ILE A 136 45.19 33.05 -4.35
N SER A 137 44.88 34.18 -4.99
CA SER A 137 43.54 34.67 -5.34
C SER A 137 43.34 34.70 -6.86
N ALA A 138 43.62 33.59 -7.54
CA ALA A 138 43.54 33.50 -8.99
C ALA A 138 42.17 33.96 -9.50
N GLN A 139 42.19 34.90 -10.42
CA GLN A 139 40.99 35.40 -11.10
C GLN A 139 40.91 34.75 -12.47
N ALA A 140 39.72 34.28 -12.84
CA ALA A 140 39.44 33.80 -14.19
C ALA A 140 38.54 34.81 -14.90
N THR A 141 39.06 35.40 -15.97
CA THR A 141 38.26 36.20 -16.91
C THR A 141 37.80 35.28 -18.04
N PHE A 142 36.49 35.03 -18.08
CA PHE A 142 35.83 34.27 -19.15
C PHE A 142 35.30 35.21 -20.22
N ARG A 143 35.64 34.94 -21.48
CA ARG A 143 35.14 35.67 -22.65
C ARG A 143 34.35 34.72 -23.56
N PHE A 144 33.12 35.12 -23.86
CA PHE A 144 32.19 34.43 -24.76
C PHE A 144 31.90 35.32 -25.97
N ALA A 145 32.67 35.17 -27.05
CA ALA A 145 32.55 36.04 -28.22
C ALA A 145 31.15 35.97 -28.86
N ALA A 146 30.56 34.78 -28.95
CA ALA A 146 29.22 34.58 -29.52
C ALA A 146 28.10 35.21 -28.67
N LEU A 147 28.34 35.41 -27.37
CA LEU A 147 27.39 36.07 -26.46
C LEU A 147 27.69 37.55 -26.28
N GLY A 148 28.79 38.06 -26.83
CA GLY A 148 29.26 39.43 -26.57
C GLY A 148 29.54 39.71 -25.09
N ALA A 149 29.91 38.69 -24.32
CA ALA A 149 30.01 38.75 -22.86
C ALA A 149 31.43 38.49 -22.36
N THR A 150 31.82 39.18 -21.29
CA THR A 150 33.09 38.95 -20.57
C THR A 150 32.84 39.17 -19.08
N GLU A 151 33.38 38.29 -18.23
CA GLU A 151 33.22 38.36 -16.79
C GLU A 151 34.45 37.82 -16.06
N SER A 152 34.80 38.42 -14.92
CA SER A 152 35.91 37.96 -14.07
C SER A 152 35.41 37.45 -12.72
N VAL A 153 35.90 36.29 -12.29
CA VAL A 153 35.53 35.66 -11.01
C VAL A 153 36.73 35.09 -10.27
N ASP A 154 36.60 34.92 -8.96
CA ASP A 154 37.52 34.08 -8.18
C ASP A 154 37.47 32.65 -8.71
N PHE A 155 38.57 32.20 -9.32
CA PHE A 155 38.61 30.95 -10.06
C PHE A 155 38.45 29.73 -9.15
N VAL A 156 38.98 29.77 -7.92
CA VAL A 156 38.89 28.63 -7.00
C VAL A 156 37.47 28.50 -6.47
N GLN A 157 36.83 29.61 -6.09
CA GLN A 157 35.41 29.62 -5.70
C GLN A 157 34.51 29.17 -6.85
N TRP A 158 34.83 29.61 -8.08
CA TRP A 158 34.11 29.18 -9.27
C TRP A 158 34.29 27.66 -9.52
N LEU A 159 35.51 27.12 -9.47
CA LEU A 159 35.78 25.68 -9.61
C LEU A 159 35.05 24.82 -8.56
N LEU A 160 34.85 25.35 -7.36
CA LEU A 160 34.11 24.68 -6.28
C LEU A 160 32.59 24.85 -6.38
N ASP A 161 32.14 25.57 -7.41
CA ASP A 161 30.73 25.82 -7.70
C ASP A 161 30.03 26.60 -6.58
N THR A 162 30.81 27.42 -5.85
CA THR A 162 30.34 28.33 -4.79
C THR A 162 30.07 29.74 -5.31
N SER A 163 30.62 30.08 -6.47
CA SER A 163 30.33 31.30 -7.21
C SER A 163 30.13 30.95 -8.69
N ALA A 164 29.23 31.65 -9.39
CA ALA A 164 29.05 31.50 -10.84
C ALA A 164 29.61 32.72 -11.57
N ALA A 165 30.07 32.54 -12.81
CA ALA A 165 30.47 33.67 -13.65
C ALA A 165 29.21 34.35 -14.21
N HIS A 166 28.86 35.51 -13.64
CA HIS A 166 27.66 36.27 -13.98
C HIS A 166 27.89 37.20 -15.17
N LEU A 167 27.47 36.77 -16.36
CA LEU A 167 27.53 37.55 -17.59
C LEU A 167 26.44 38.62 -17.57
N LEU A 168 26.79 39.85 -17.21
CA LEU A 168 25.83 40.96 -17.01
C LEU A 168 25.11 41.41 -18.30
N ARG A 169 25.70 41.14 -19.47
CA ARG A 169 25.09 41.42 -20.77
C ARG A 169 25.41 40.28 -21.73
N THR A 170 24.38 39.76 -22.39
CA THR A 170 24.48 38.72 -23.41
C THR A 170 23.65 39.11 -24.63
N SER A 171 24.13 38.78 -25.82
CA SER A 171 23.36 38.88 -27.06
C SER A 171 22.22 37.86 -27.07
N ALA A 172 21.14 38.17 -27.80
CA ALA A 172 20.04 37.24 -28.00
C ALA A 172 20.52 35.99 -28.77
N ILE A 173 19.96 34.84 -28.44
CA ILE A 173 20.27 33.56 -29.09
C ILE A 173 19.02 33.06 -29.79
N HIS A 174 19.16 32.65 -31.04
CA HIS A 174 18.16 31.86 -31.74
C HIS A 174 18.83 30.62 -32.29
N SER A 175 18.39 29.44 -31.86
CA SER A 175 19.00 28.16 -32.23
C SER A 175 17.96 27.13 -32.55
N HIS A 176 18.17 26.39 -33.64
CA HIS A 176 17.53 25.10 -33.83
C HIS A 176 18.04 24.09 -32.79
N ILE A 177 17.15 23.21 -32.37
CA ILE A 177 17.40 22.12 -31.42
C ILE A 177 16.98 20.82 -32.09
N GLY A 178 17.94 19.99 -32.45
CA GLY A 178 17.68 18.79 -33.24
C GLY A 178 16.95 19.10 -34.55
N ALA A 179 16.12 18.17 -35.00
CA ALA A 179 15.37 18.32 -36.25
C ALA A 179 14.10 19.19 -36.13
N ASP A 180 13.39 19.11 -35.00
CA ASP A 180 11.98 19.56 -34.91
C ASP A 180 11.71 20.57 -33.78
N ALA A 181 12.76 21.12 -33.14
CA ALA A 181 12.61 22.09 -32.06
C ALA A 181 13.49 23.33 -32.29
N SER A 182 13.16 24.42 -31.61
CA SER A 182 13.98 25.63 -31.57
C SER A 182 13.86 26.34 -30.23
N VAL A 183 14.90 27.11 -29.88
CA VAL A 183 14.87 27.99 -28.72
C VAL A 183 15.29 29.39 -29.14
N ALA A 184 14.54 30.38 -28.67
CA ALA A 184 14.90 31.78 -28.70
C ALA A 184 15.12 32.26 -27.26
N ILE A 185 16.22 32.97 -27.01
CA ILE A 185 16.58 33.53 -25.71
C ILE A 185 16.87 35.01 -25.95
N ALA A 186 16.15 35.89 -25.25
CA ALA A 186 16.38 37.33 -25.33
C ALA A 186 17.75 37.71 -24.75
N SER A 187 18.27 38.85 -25.17
CA SER A 187 19.45 39.44 -24.55
C SER A 187 19.20 39.75 -23.08
N GLY A 188 20.16 39.48 -22.21
CA GLY A 188 20.05 39.80 -20.79
C GLY A 188 21.22 39.27 -19.98
N VAL A 189 20.93 38.77 -18.78
CA VAL A 189 21.95 38.23 -17.85
C VAL A 189 22.03 36.72 -17.99
N ALA A 190 23.24 36.18 -17.98
CA ALA A 190 23.47 34.75 -17.91
C ALA A 190 24.47 34.39 -16.80
N SER A 191 24.54 33.12 -16.44
CA SER A 191 25.58 32.59 -15.56
C SER A 191 26.23 31.36 -16.18
N PHE A 192 27.55 31.24 -15.99
CA PHE A 192 28.35 30.10 -16.42
C PHE A 192 28.95 29.37 -15.21
N ARG A 193 28.82 28.04 -15.20
CA ARG A 193 29.29 27.16 -14.11
C ARG A 193 30.25 26.08 -14.62
N PRO A 194 31.11 25.50 -13.75
CA PRO A 194 32.08 24.47 -14.14
C PRO A 194 31.49 23.21 -14.79
N SER A 195 30.22 22.93 -14.53
CA SER A 195 29.48 21.81 -15.12
C SER A 195 29.03 22.04 -16.56
N TRP A 196 29.57 23.07 -17.23
CA TRP A 196 29.16 23.51 -18.57
C TRP A 196 27.69 23.87 -18.67
N VAL A 197 27.15 24.43 -17.59
CA VAL A 197 25.80 24.99 -17.55
C VAL A 197 25.88 26.48 -17.86
N LEU A 198 25.18 26.89 -18.92
CA LEU A 198 24.85 28.29 -19.20
C LEU A 198 23.39 28.51 -18.85
N THR A 199 23.11 29.37 -17.88
CA THR A 199 21.75 29.71 -17.47
C THR A 199 21.46 31.17 -17.77
N PHE A 200 20.52 31.42 -18.67
CA PHE A 200 20.05 32.74 -19.06
C PHE A 200 18.82 33.10 -18.21
N ALA A 201 18.95 34.12 -17.38
CA ALA A 201 17.83 34.70 -16.62
C ALA A 201 17.17 35.78 -17.48
N SER A 202 16.52 35.35 -18.56
CA SER A 202 15.96 36.22 -19.58
C SER A 202 14.73 35.57 -20.21
N ALA A 203 13.87 36.40 -20.81
CA ALA A 203 12.73 35.89 -21.56
C ALA A 203 13.20 34.89 -22.62
N SER A 204 12.53 33.74 -22.68
CA SER A 204 12.88 32.65 -23.57
C SER A 204 11.64 32.03 -24.17
N MET A 205 11.78 31.44 -25.34
CA MET A 205 10.70 30.79 -26.06
C MET A 205 11.23 29.48 -26.62
N LEU A 206 10.68 28.36 -26.15
CA LEU A 206 10.97 27.03 -26.67
C LEU A 206 9.82 26.57 -27.55
N THR A 207 10.11 26.25 -28.81
CA THR A 207 9.17 25.59 -29.70
C THR A 207 9.53 24.12 -29.78
N ALA A 208 8.67 23.24 -29.27
CA ALA A 208 8.85 21.80 -29.30
C ALA A 208 7.51 21.07 -29.32
N ASP A 209 7.43 19.95 -30.04
CA ASP A 209 6.20 19.15 -30.16
C ASP A 209 4.97 19.97 -30.61
N LYS A 210 5.18 20.88 -31.58
CA LYS A 210 4.16 21.83 -32.08
C LYS A 210 3.58 22.76 -31.01
N ARG A 211 4.26 22.90 -29.86
CA ARG A 211 3.92 23.84 -28.79
C ARG A 211 4.97 24.93 -28.72
N THR A 212 4.53 26.12 -28.32
CA THR A 212 5.40 27.26 -28.00
C THR A 212 5.29 27.53 -26.50
N LEU A 213 6.42 27.43 -25.81
CA LEU A 213 6.50 27.54 -24.35
C LEU A 213 7.37 28.74 -23.99
N LEU A 214 6.75 29.75 -23.36
CA LEU A 214 7.45 30.95 -22.90
C LEU A 214 8.08 30.71 -21.51
N GLY A 215 9.32 31.12 -21.31
CA GLY A 215 10.00 30.98 -20.03
C GLY A 215 10.70 32.25 -19.58
N SER A 216 10.94 32.34 -18.29
CA SER A 216 11.73 33.41 -17.65
C SER A 216 13.20 33.03 -17.50
N ARG A 217 13.51 31.74 -17.67
CA ARG A 217 14.88 31.23 -17.59
C ARG A 217 15.07 30.08 -18.57
N CYS A 218 16.20 30.10 -19.27
CA CYS A 218 16.63 29.00 -20.14
C CYS A 218 18.02 28.54 -19.71
N SER A 219 18.24 27.23 -19.57
CA SER A 219 19.53 26.63 -19.27
C SER A 219 19.95 25.67 -20.38
N VAL A 220 21.23 25.71 -20.75
CA VAL A 220 21.85 24.80 -21.71
C VAL A 220 23.03 24.13 -21.02
N MET A 221 23.12 22.81 -21.10
CA MET A 221 24.15 22.03 -20.43
C MET A 221 24.67 20.92 -21.33
N ALA A 222 25.99 20.79 -21.46
CA ALA A 222 26.61 19.59 -22.04
C ALA A 222 26.54 18.44 -21.03
N LEU A 223 25.99 17.31 -21.42
CA LEU A 223 25.83 16.14 -20.55
C LEU A 223 27.07 15.25 -20.60
N ALA A 224 27.57 14.89 -19.42
CA ALA A 224 28.62 13.89 -19.29
C ALA A 224 28.17 12.53 -19.86
N LYS A 225 29.13 11.70 -20.26
CA LYS A 225 28.88 10.40 -20.90
C LYS A 225 28.05 9.46 -20.03
N ASP A 226 28.23 9.52 -18.72
CA ASP A 226 27.54 8.74 -17.69
C ASP A 226 26.29 9.42 -17.11
N ALA A 227 25.96 10.64 -17.57
CA ALA A 227 24.78 11.34 -17.12
C ALA A 227 23.50 10.54 -17.41
N PRO A 228 22.50 10.56 -16.50
CA PRO A 228 21.21 9.91 -16.72
C PRO A 228 20.57 10.33 -18.05
N SER A 229 19.64 9.52 -18.56
CA SER A 229 18.94 9.78 -19.82
C SER A 229 17.46 9.48 -19.75
N LEU A 230 16.69 10.24 -20.52
CA LEU A 230 15.30 9.98 -20.86
C LEU A 230 15.12 8.79 -21.82
N THR A 231 16.18 8.34 -22.51
CA THR A 231 16.11 7.25 -23.49
C THR A 231 16.99 6.06 -23.13
N THR A 232 16.60 4.86 -23.57
CA THR A 232 17.40 3.64 -23.42
C THR A 232 18.49 3.59 -24.48
N GLY A 233 19.74 3.36 -24.06
CA GLY A 233 20.87 3.29 -24.99
C GLY A 233 21.30 4.66 -25.52
N ALA A 234 21.21 5.69 -24.67
CA ALA A 234 21.70 7.03 -24.95
C ALA A 234 23.23 7.07 -25.02
N ASN A 235 23.76 6.68 -26.18
CA ASN A 235 25.18 6.76 -26.49
C ASN A 235 25.46 8.02 -27.32
N GLY A 236 26.63 8.61 -27.12
CA GLY A 236 27.11 9.78 -27.85
C GLY A 236 27.04 11.08 -27.04
N LYS A 237 27.43 12.19 -27.68
CA LYS A 237 27.42 13.52 -27.08
C LYS A 237 25.98 14.04 -27.01
N ARG A 238 25.66 14.72 -25.92
CA ARG A 238 24.30 15.12 -25.58
C ARG A 238 24.28 16.46 -24.89
N SER A 239 23.20 17.21 -25.10
CA SER A 239 22.90 18.41 -24.35
C SER A 239 21.55 18.30 -23.66
N LEU A 240 21.38 19.06 -22.59
CA LEU A 240 20.09 19.35 -21.99
C LEU A 240 19.78 20.82 -22.21
N VAL A 241 18.66 21.11 -22.88
CA VAL A 241 18.08 22.45 -22.94
C VAL A 241 16.85 22.47 -22.04
N ARG A 242 16.79 23.35 -21.05
CA ARG A 242 15.68 23.45 -20.09
C ARG A 242 15.13 24.87 -20.07
N VAL A 243 13.83 25.00 -20.28
CA VAL A 243 13.09 26.26 -20.09
C VAL A 243 12.21 26.15 -18.85
N GLU A 244 12.34 27.13 -17.95
CA GLU A 244 11.54 27.26 -16.74
C GLU A 244 10.47 28.33 -16.95
N ARG A 245 9.21 27.98 -16.66
CA ARG A 245 8.05 28.83 -16.89
C ARG A 245 8.16 30.15 -16.13
N GLY A 246 8.53 30.11 -14.85
CA GLY A 246 8.45 31.26 -13.94
C GLY A 246 7.03 31.81 -13.88
N ASP A 247 6.85 33.09 -14.18
CA ASP A 247 5.54 33.76 -14.15
C ASP A 247 4.76 33.66 -15.47
N GLN A 248 5.32 32.98 -16.47
CA GLN A 248 4.66 32.79 -17.77
C GLN A 248 3.47 31.81 -17.68
N GLN A 249 2.59 31.85 -18.67
CA GLN A 249 1.42 30.97 -18.75
C GLN A 249 1.58 29.93 -19.86
N TRP A 250 1.34 28.66 -19.54
CA TRP A 250 1.47 27.52 -20.45
C TRP A 250 0.12 26.81 -20.66
N ASP A 251 -0.59 27.10 -21.75
CA ASP A 251 -1.78 26.30 -22.14
C ASP A 251 -1.34 24.97 -22.77
N VAL A 252 -0.93 24.04 -21.92
CA VAL A 252 -0.47 22.72 -22.33
C VAL A 252 -1.61 21.72 -22.16
N LYS A 253 -2.08 21.20 -23.29
CA LYS A 253 -3.00 20.06 -23.34
C LYS A 253 -2.20 18.79 -23.63
N ILE A 254 -2.26 17.86 -22.68
CA ILE A 254 -1.66 16.53 -22.80
C ILE A 254 -2.79 15.52 -22.81
N ASP A 255 -2.82 14.69 -23.85
CA ASP A 255 -3.67 13.51 -23.91
C ASP A 255 -2.78 12.26 -23.83
N PRO A 256 -2.30 11.89 -22.62
CA PRO A 256 -1.38 10.78 -22.43
C PRO A 256 -2.10 9.43 -22.59
N THR A 257 -3.43 9.43 -22.46
CA THR A 257 -4.27 8.25 -22.45
C THR A 257 -4.74 7.92 -23.87
N GLY A 258 -5.08 8.91 -24.71
CA GLY A 258 -5.83 8.65 -25.95
C GLY A 258 -7.17 7.97 -25.68
N LEU A 259 -7.70 8.11 -24.45
CA LEU A 259 -8.93 7.50 -23.96
C LEU A 259 -9.99 8.60 -23.87
N ALA A 260 -11.18 8.36 -24.41
CA ALA A 260 -12.27 9.34 -24.41
C ALA A 260 -12.66 9.78 -22.98
N ASP A 261 -12.56 8.87 -22.01
CA ASP A 261 -13.04 9.08 -20.64
C ASP A 261 -11.92 9.41 -19.63
N GLY A 262 -10.66 9.43 -20.05
CA GLY A 262 -9.50 9.67 -19.19
C GLY A 262 -8.75 10.92 -19.60
N GLN A 263 -8.97 12.06 -18.93
CA GLN A 263 -8.36 13.33 -19.29
C GLN A 263 -7.37 13.81 -18.23
N LEU A 264 -6.17 14.19 -18.66
CA LEU A 264 -5.27 14.97 -17.81
C LEU A 264 -5.72 16.42 -17.85
N VAL A 265 -6.22 16.92 -16.72
CA VAL A 265 -6.66 18.30 -16.57
C VAL A 265 -5.49 19.12 -16.00
N SER A 266 -5.05 20.08 -16.80
CA SER A 266 -4.03 21.06 -16.46
C SER A 266 -4.55 22.47 -16.72
N ASN A 267 -4.03 23.44 -15.97
CA ASN A 267 -4.21 24.86 -16.18
C ASN A 267 -2.88 25.49 -16.64
N SER A 268 -2.89 26.81 -16.87
CA SER A 268 -1.74 27.56 -17.38
C SER A 268 -0.52 27.58 -16.47
N THR A 269 -0.64 27.09 -15.24
CA THR A 269 0.42 27.04 -14.22
C THR A 269 0.74 25.62 -13.77
N SER A 270 0.16 24.59 -14.39
CA SER A 270 0.35 23.20 -13.98
C SER A 270 1.78 22.72 -14.10
N PHE A 271 2.47 23.12 -15.17
CA PHE A 271 3.85 22.70 -15.46
C PHE A 271 4.84 23.81 -15.12
N ASP A 272 5.97 23.44 -14.54
CA ASP A 272 6.98 24.37 -14.06
C ASP A 272 8.17 24.48 -15.03
N ALA A 273 8.47 23.40 -15.76
CA ALA A 273 9.60 23.35 -16.67
C ALA A 273 9.40 22.36 -17.83
N CYS A 274 10.10 22.63 -18.92
CA CYS A 274 10.21 21.77 -20.09
C CYS A 274 11.70 21.57 -20.41
N SER A 275 12.12 20.32 -20.55
CA SER A 275 13.49 19.94 -20.84
C SER A 275 13.56 19.13 -22.13
N LEU A 276 14.53 19.43 -22.98
CA LEU A 276 14.88 18.66 -24.18
C LEU A 276 16.27 18.06 -23.98
N GLU A 277 16.36 16.74 -23.94
CA GLU A 277 17.61 16.02 -24.09
C GLU A 277 17.85 15.80 -25.58
N VAL A 278 18.98 16.31 -26.09
CA VAL A 278 19.25 16.41 -27.53
C VAL A 278 20.60 15.77 -27.80
N ARG A 279 20.65 14.95 -28.85
CA ARG A 279 21.84 14.20 -29.27
C ARG A 279 22.48 14.86 -30.49
N SER A 280 23.77 14.60 -30.71
CA SER A 280 24.49 15.08 -31.90
C SER A 280 23.88 14.65 -33.23
N ASP A 281 23.15 13.52 -33.27
CA ASP A 281 22.43 13.06 -34.46
C ASP A 281 21.11 13.80 -34.70
N GLY A 282 20.81 14.82 -33.91
CA GLY A 282 19.63 15.67 -34.04
C GLY A 282 18.37 15.09 -33.40
N GLN A 283 18.43 13.90 -32.81
CA GLN A 283 17.30 13.35 -32.06
C GLN A 283 17.09 14.10 -30.75
N ALA A 284 15.86 14.55 -30.52
CA ALA A 284 15.44 15.22 -29.29
C ALA A 284 14.38 14.39 -28.55
N THR A 285 14.54 14.29 -27.23
CA THR A 285 13.54 13.72 -26.31
C THR A 285 13.12 14.80 -25.33
N GLY A 286 11.83 15.10 -25.29
CA GLY A 286 11.29 16.14 -24.43
C GLY A 286 10.66 15.60 -23.15
N MET A 287 10.66 16.41 -22.11
CA MET A 287 10.00 16.15 -20.84
C MET A 287 9.42 17.44 -20.25
N MET A 288 8.15 17.42 -19.88
CA MET A 288 7.50 18.45 -19.07
C MET A 288 7.31 17.94 -17.64
N GLU A 289 7.56 18.82 -16.67
CA GLU A 289 7.49 18.51 -15.24
C GLU A 289 6.51 19.43 -14.52
N ALA A 290 5.75 18.85 -13.59
CA ALA A 290 4.88 19.55 -12.66
C ALA A 290 5.21 19.10 -11.24
N ALA A 291 5.81 20.00 -10.44
CA ALA A 291 6.25 19.67 -9.08
C ALA A 291 5.13 19.89 -8.06
N ARG A 292 4.24 20.85 -8.31
CA ARG A 292 3.17 21.24 -7.39
C ARG A 292 2.11 20.16 -7.27
N GLU A 293 1.87 19.72 -6.04
CA GLU A 293 0.77 18.80 -5.71
C GLU A 293 -0.59 19.41 -6.06
N GLY A 294 -1.43 18.62 -6.73
CA GLY A 294 -2.77 19.02 -7.17
C GLY A 294 -2.79 20.01 -8.35
N ALA A 295 -1.63 20.45 -8.85
CA ALA A 295 -1.58 21.34 -10.00
C ALA A 295 -2.06 20.67 -11.29
N THR A 296 -2.01 19.34 -11.35
CA THR A 296 -2.58 18.54 -12.43
C THR A 296 -3.48 17.46 -11.85
N LEU A 297 -4.62 17.23 -12.50
CA LEU A 297 -5.59 16.22 -12.09
C LEU A 297 -5.71 15.16 -13.20
N LEU A 298 -5.90 13.91 -12.84
CA LEU A 298 -6.39 12.89 -13.76
C LEU A 298 -7.87 12.67 -13.50
N ASN A 299 -8.70 13.03 -14.48
CA ASN A 299 -10.13 12.79 -14.46
C ASN A 299 -10.46 11.52 -15.22
N VAL A 300 -11.29 10.68 -14.62
CA VAL A 300 -11.83 9.45 -15.21
C VAL A 300 -13.35 9.58 -15.19
N ALA A 301 -13.89 10.16 -16.26
CA ALA A 301 -15.26 10.68 -16.33
C ALA A 301 -16.32 9.59 -16.06
N GLU A 302 -16.22 8.43 -16.71
CA GLU A 302 -17.18 7.33 -16.53
C GLU A 302 -17.19 6.77 -15.10
N ALA A 303 -16.07 6.85 -14.40
CA ALA A 303 -15.95 6.42 -13.02
C ALA A 303 -16.33 7.51 -11.99
N GLY A 304 -16.50 8.76 -12.41
CA GLY A 304 -16.66 9.91 -11.51
C GLY A 304 -15.43 10.17 -10.63
N ILE A 305 -14.24 9.73 -11.06
CA ILE A 305 -13.01 9.81 -10.26
C ILE A 305 -12.16 10.99 -10.74
N THR A 306 -11.74 11.82 -9.79
CA THR A 306 -10.72 12.87 -9.98
C THR A 306 -9.54 12.55 -9.07
N LEU A 307 -8.34 12.49 -9.64
CA LEU A 307 -7.12 12.17 -8.89
C LEU A 307 -6.14 13.33 -9.00
N PRO A 308 -5.91 14.10 -7.92
CA PRO A 308 -4.85 15.08 -7.89
C PRO A 308 -3.49 14.40 -7.90
N LEU A 309 -2.56 14.97 -8.69
CA LEU A 309 -1.24 14.39 -8.93
C LEU A 309 -0.13 15.28 -8.38
N ARG A 310 1.03 14.69 -8.15
CA ARG A 310 2.30 15.36 -7.78
C ARG A 310 3.47 14.66 -8.46
N ASP A 311 4.63 15.32 -8.50
CA ASP A 311 5.84 14.81 -9.17
C ASP A 311 5.56 14.30 -10.59
N LEU A 312 4.68 14.98 -11.33
CA LEU A 312 4.25 14.54 -12.65
C LEU A 312 5.33 14.83 -13.68
N ARG A 313 5.63 13.82 -14.50
CA ARG A 313 6.57 13.89 -15.62
C ARG A 313 5.90 13.32 -16.84
N TYR A 314 5.72 14.15 -17.85
CA TYR A 314 5.29 13.74 -19.17
C TYR A 314 6.49 13.84 -20.11
N ALA A 315 6.87 12.74 -20.75
CA ALA A 315 7.99 12.73 -21.68
C ALA A 315 7.59 12.13 -23.03
N TRP A 316 8.24 12.58 -24.09
CA TRP A 316 7.99 12.14 -25.46
C TRP A 316 9.28 12.06 -26.26
N ALA A 317 9.33 11.09 -27.18
CA ALA A 317 10.39 10.91 -28.16
C ALA A 317 9.77 10.53 -29.52
N MET A 318 10.36 11.03 -30.60
CA MET A 318 10.04 10.54 -31.95
C MET A 318 10.96 9.35 -32.27
N THR A 319 10.35 8.22 -32.64
CA THR A 319 11.09 7.01 -33.04
C THR A 319 10.77 6.67 -34.49
N GLU A 320 11.54 5.77 -35.10
CA GLU A 320 11.23 5.23 -36.44
C GLU A 320 9.81 4.65 -36.55
N LYS A 321 9.23 4.19 -35.43
CA LYS A 321 7.89 3.60 -35.37
C LYS A 321 6.79 4.62 -35.04
N GLY A 322 7.13 5.90 -35.07
CA GLY A 322 6.27 7.00 -34.64
C GLY A 322 6.56 7.45 -33.20
N ARG A 323 5.63 8.24 -32.66
CA ARG A 323 5.72 8.85 -31.33
C ARG A 323 5.75 7.79 -30.23
N HIS A 324 6.66 7.95 -29.26
CA HIS A 324 6.68 7.21 -28.00
C HIS A 324 6.58 8.23 -26.87
N ASP A 325 5.48 8.20 -26.13
CA ASP A 325 5.27 9.07 -24.98
C ASP A 325 4.93 8.27 -23.72
N GLY A 326 5.22 8.88 -22.58
CA GLY A 326 5.00 8.29 -21.29
C GLY A 326 4.70 9.34 -20.23
N LEU A 327 3.76 9.02 -19.36
CA LEU A 327 3.41 9.82 -18.20
C LEU A 327 3.69 9.01 -16.94
N VAL A 328 4.42 9.61 -16.01
CA VAL A 328 4.63 9.07 -14.67
C VAL A 328 4.29 10.14 -13.64
N ALA A 329 3.49 9.78 -12.64
CA ALA A 329 3.14 10.69 -11.56
C ALA A 329 2.93 9.95 -10.23
N ARG A 330 3.03 10.67 -9.12
CA ARG A 330 2.52 10.21 -7.83
C ARG A 330 1.14 10.79 -7.60
N TYR A 331 0.34 10.10 -6.81
CA TYR A 331 -0.93 10.65 -6.31
C TYR A 331 -0.63 11.75 -5.28
N ALA A 332 -1.57 12.67 -5.08
CA ALA A 332 -1.49 13.63 -3.99
C ALA A 332 -1.47 12.93 -2.63
N LYS A 333 -0.72 13.49 -1.68
CA LYS A 333 -0.71 13.04 -0.28
C LYS A 333 -2.02 13.42 0.39
N SER A 334 -2.55 14.61 0.09
CA SER A 334 -3.90 15.01 0.47
C SER A 334 -4.89 14.04 -0.15
N ALA A 335 -5.57 13.29 0.71
CA ALA A 335 -6.54 12.31 0.25
C ALA A 335 -7.83 13.02 -0.14
N GLU A 336 -8.49 12.53 -1.19
CA GLU A 336 -9.78 13.04 -1.62
C GLU A 336 -10.85 11.96 -1.55
N TRP A 337 -12.03 12.36 -1.09
CA TRP A 337 -13.21 11.52 -1.15
C TRP A 337 -13.82 11.58 -2.54
N THR A 338 -14.09 10.41 -3.11
CA THR A 338 -14.86 10.25 -4.35
C THR A 338 -15.96 9.21 -4.15
N HIS A 339 -16.99 9.26 -4.98
CA HIS A 339 -18.17 8.40 -4.87
C HIS A 339 -18.26 7.53 -6.12
N ILE A 340 -18.23 6.20 -5.92
CA ILE A 340 -18.23 5.20 -6.98
C ILE A 340 -19.36 4.22 -6.70
N GLU A 341 -20.36 4.15 -7.58
CA GLU A 341 -21.51 3.23 -7.45
C GLU A 341 -22.18 3.27 -6.05
N GLY A 342 -22.25 4.46 -5.45
CA GLY A 342 -22.83 4.68 -4.10
C GLY A 342 -21.89 4.38 -2.93
N VAL A 343 -20.67 3.90 -3.19
CA VAL A 343 -19.62 3.73 -2.17
C VAL A 343 -18.75 4.98 -2.15
N SER A 344 -18.51 5.55 -0.97
CA SER A 344 -17.53 6.63 -0.82
C SER A 344 -16.16 6.01 -0.58
N VAL A 345 -15.16 6.42 -1.34
CA VAL A 345 -13.77 5.98 -1.16
C VAL A 345 -12.86 7.18 -1.02
N GLU A 346 -11.89 7.06 -0.12
CA GLU A 346 -10.86 8.06 0.08
C GLU A 346 -9.58 7.60 -0.62
N LEU A 347 -9.16 8.34 -1.64
CA LEU A 347 -8.04 7.98 -2.52
C LEU A 347 -6.87 8.93 -2.32
N GLY A 348 -5.65 8.42 -2.44
CA GLY A 348 -4.45 9.25 -2.42
C GLY A 348 -3.17 8.43 -2.47
N ASP A 349 -2.05 9.07 -2.20
CA ASP A 349 -0.75 8.40 -2.19
C ASP A 349 -0.56 7.56 -0.93
N ARG A 350 0.25 6.50 -1.07
CA ARG A 350 0.75 5.68 0.03
C ARG A 350 2.19 5.24 -0.22
N GLU A 351 2.88 4.88 0.85
CA GLU A 351 4.20 4.26 0.73
C GLU A 351 4.07 2.83 0.18
N GLY A 352 5.04 2.41 -0.64
CA GLY A 352 5.08 1.05 -1.19
C GLY A 352 4.16 0.78 -2.39
N ILE A 353 3.22 1.68 -2.74
CA ILE A 353 2.41 1.55 -3.95
C ILE A 353 3.16 2.08 -5.18
N PRO A 354 2.99 1.48 -6.37
CA PRO A 354 3.61 1.96 -7.59
C PRO A 354 3.09 3.36 -7.97
N PRO A 355 3.89 4.18 -8.68
CA PRO A 355 3.38 5.42 -9.26
C PRO A 355 2.34 5.12 -10.34
N LEU A 356 1.59 6.16 -10.70
CA LEU A 356 0.80 6.18 -11.91
C LEU A 356 1.72 6.08 -13.13
N GLU A 357 1.42 5.18 -14.06
CA GLU A 357 2.23 4.95 -15.26
C GLU A 357 1.34 4.77 -16.50
N ILE A 358 1.56 5.60 -17.51
CA ILE A 358 0.92 5.47 -18.83
C ILE A 358 2.04 5.48 -19.88
N GLU A 359 2.08 4.50 -20.77
CA GLU A 359 3.06 4.43 -21.87
C GLU A 359 2.37 4.13 -23.19
N ARG A 360 2.57 5.01 -24.17
CA ARG A 360 1.97 4.93 -25.50
C ARG A 360 3.04 4.82 -26.59
N ARG A 361 2.82 3.96 -27.57
CA ARG A 361 3.67 3.82 -28.76
C ARG A 361 2.82 3.92 -30.01
N GLY A 362 3.02 4.96 -30.80
CA GLY A 362 2.13 5.33 -31.90
C GLY A 362 0.73 5.60 -31.36
N GLN A 363 -0.25 4.81 -31.82
CA GLN A 363 -1.62 4.88 -31.32
C GLN A 363 -1.95 3.80 -30.28
N GLU A 364 -1.00 2.95 -29.89
CA GLU A 364 -1.24 1.84 -28.96
C GLU A 364 -0.80 2.18 -27.53
N ILE A 365 -1.70 2.00 -26.55
CA ILE A 365 -1.33 2.02 -25.13
C ILE A 365 -0.67 0.69 -24.79
N THR A 366 0.61 0.75 -24.43
CA THR A 366 1.43 -0.42 -24.12
C THR A 366 1.57 -0.68 -22.62
N ARG A 367 1.30 0.34 -21.79
CA ARG A 367 1.25 0.24 -20.33
C ARG A 367 0.22 1.20 -19.75
N LEU A 368 -0.57 0.70 -18.80
CA LEU A 368 -1.59 1.47 -18.09
C LEU A 368 -1.65 0.97 -16.65
N ILE A 369 -1.13 1.76 -15.71
CA ILE A 369 -1.18 1.50 -14.27
C ILE A 369 -1.73 2.76 -13.61
N VAL A 370 -3.01 2.70 -13.23
CA VAL A 370 -3.65 3.72 -12.42
C VAL A 370 -4.25 3.02 -11.20
N ALA A 371 -3.56 3.08 -10.08
CA ALA A 371 -3.93 2.40 -8.85
C ALA A 371 -3.62 3.28 -7.62
N PRO A 372 -4.39 4.36 -7.38
CA PRO A 372 -4.27 5.15 -6.15
C PRO A 372 -4.42 4.27 -4.91
N GLY A 373 -3.78 4.67 -3.81
CA GLY A 373 -3.97 4.04 -2.52
C GLY A 373 -5.40 4.26 -2.05
N LEU A 374 -6.10 3.19 -1.73
CA LEU A 374 -7.43 3.25 -1.11
C LEU A 374 -7.21 3.42 0.38
N LYS A 375 -7.44 4.60 0.96
CA LYS A 375 -7.16 4.88 2.38
C LYS A 375 -8.29 4.44 3.30
N ARG A 376 -9.50 4.86 2.97
CA ARG A 376 -10.74 4.55 3.67
C ARG A 376 -11.86 4.30 2.67
N TYR A 377 -12.90 3.64 3.12
CA TYR A 377 -14.14 3.54 2.35
C TYR A 377 -15.37 3.55 3.27
N VAL A 378 -16.52 3.92 2.72
CA VAL A 378 -17.83 3.90 3.38
C VAL A 378 -18.82 3.22 2.44
N ILE A 379 -19.48 2.17 2.91
CA ILE A 379 -20.58 1.52 2.19
C ILE A 379 -21.86 1.87 2.95
N PRO A 380 -22.63 2.88 2.51
CA PRO A 380 -23.78 3.38 3.27
C PRO A 380 -24.80 2.29 3.55
N VAL A 381 -25.26 2.19 4.79
CA VAL A 381 -26.36 1.31 5.21
C VAL A 381 -27.59 2.13 5.50
N SER A 382 -28.71 1.81 4.84
CA SER A 382 -29.99 2.50 5.09
C SER A 382 -30.44 2.30 6.54
N GLY A 383 -30.93 3.37 7.18
CA GLY A 383 -31.43 3.38 8.55
C GLY A 383 -30.36 3.55 9.65
N ALA A 384 -29.09 3.75 9.31
CA ALA A 384 -28.03 3.94 10.29
C ALA A 384 -26.83 4.74 9.76
N VAL A 385 -26.01 5.26 10.68
CA VAL A 385 -24.75 5.94 10.33
C VAL A 385 -23.69 4.89 10.07
N THR A 386 -22.91 5.04 8.99
CA THR A 386 -21.81 4.13 8.66
C THR A 386 -20.48 4.82 8.87
N GLU A 387 -19.57 4.21 9.64
CA GLU A 387 -18.24 4.76 9.84
C GLU A 387 -17.27 4.45 8.68
N PRO A 388 -16.34 5.37 8.36
CA PRO A 388 -15.24 5.10 7.45
C PRO A 388 -14.37 3.92 7.91
N THR A 389 -14.30 2.88 7.09
CA THR A 389 -13.42 1.73 7.33
C THR A 389 -12.02 2.02 6.80
N THR A 390 -11.02 1.96 7.68
CA THR A 390 -9.60 2.10 7.30
C THR A 390 -9.04 0.83 6.69
N THR A 391 -8.29 0.96 5.61
CA THR A 391 -7.69 -0.17 4.90
C THR A 391 -6.21 -0.34 5.25
N HIS A 392 -5.69 -1.54 4.99
CA HIS A 392 -4.26 -1.84 5.12
C HIS A 392 -3.41 -0.98 4.15
N PRO A 393 -2.21 -0.50 4.52
CA PRO A 393 -1.39 0.43 3.72
C PRO A 393 -1.13 0.05 2.25
N LEU A 394 -1.08 -1.25 1.95
CA LEU A 394 -0.87 -1.75 0.59
C LEU A 394 -2.13 -1.77 -0.29
N TYR A 395 -3.31 -1.45 0.28
CA TYR A 395 -4.58 -1.45 -0.45
C TYR A 395 -4.62 -0.32 -1.48
N GLN A 396 -5.01 -0.68 -2.70
CA GLN A 396 -5.12 0.23 -3.83
C GLN A 396 -6.46 0.04 -4.53
N LEU A 397 -6.96 1.09 -5.17
CA LEU A 397 -8.07 1.02 -6.12
C LEU A 397 -7.50 1.05 -7.55
N ALA A 398 -7.32 -0.12 -8.14
CA ALA A 398 -6.83 -0.24 -9.51
C ALA A 398 -7.95 0.02 -10.53
N LEU A 399 -7.72 0.94 -11.46
CA LEU A 399 -8.52 1.10 -12.67
C LEU A 399 -8.05 0.06 -13.69
N LEU A 400 -8.92 -0.89 -13.98
CA LEU A 400 -8.62 -2.02 -14.85
C LEU A 400 -9.51 -2.00 -16.09
N THR A 401 -8.99 -2.48 -17.20
CA THR A 401 -9.85 -2.85 -18.34
C THR A 401 -10.46 -4.25 -18.09
N LYS A 402 -11.45 -4.68 -18.86
CA LYS A 402 -12.03 -6.02 -18.76
C LYS A 402 -11.02 -7.10 -19.17
N SER A 403 -10.98 -8.25 -18.49
CA SER A 403 -10.11 -9.38 -18.87
C SER A 403 -8.60 -9.08 -18.88
N VAL A 404 -8.09 -8.27 -17.94
CA VAL A 404 -6.65 -7.99 -17.77
C VAL A 404 -5.87 -9.28 -17.47
N LYS A 405 -4.71 -9.46 -18.12
CA LYS A 405 -3.80 -10.57 -17.78
C LYS A 405 -3.15 -10.32 -16.40
N PRO A 406 -2.88 -11.35 -15.57
CA PRO A 406 -2.22 -11.17 -14.27
C PRO A 406 -0.89 -10.41 -14.33
N SER A 407 -0.14 -10.53 -15.43
CA SER A 407 1.12 -9.81 -15.65
C SER A 407 0.96 -8.28 -15.79
N ALA A 408 -0.24 -7.81 -16.10
CA ALA A 408 -0.56 -6.38 -16.24
C ALA A 408 -1.16 -5.77 -14.96
N LEU A 409 -1.40 -6.57 -13.92
CA LEU A 409 -1.89 -6.07 -12.64
C LEU A 409 -0.80 -5.31 -11.87
N PRO A 410 -1.16 -4.21 -11.18
CA PRO A 410 -0.25 -3.54 -10.24
C PRO A 410 0.22 -4.52 -9.16
N LYS A 411 1.48 -4.40 -8.73
CA LYS A 411 2.00 -5.19 -7.59
C LYS A 411 2.01 -4.31 -6.33
N PRO A 412 1.67 -4.85 -5.14
CA PRO A 412 1.19 -6.22 -4.90
C PRO A 412 -0.30 -6.39 -5.26
N HIS A 413 -0.63 -7.41 -6.05
CA HIS A 413 -2.01 -7.58 -6.57
C HIS A 413 -3.00 -8.16 -5.54
N MET A 414 -2.52 -8.77 -4.45
CA MET A 414 -3.38 -9.36 -3.41
C MET A 414 -4.10 -8.32 -2.53
N HIS A 415 -3.72 -7.05 -2.63
CA HIS A 415 -4.31 -5.93 -1.90
C HIS A 415 -5.11 -4.99 -2.83
N LEU A 416 -5.51 -5.45 -4.02
CA LEU A 416 -6.20 -4.60 -4.98
C LEU A 416 -7.71 -4.67 -4.83
N ALA A 417 -8.32 -3.53 -4.51
CA ALA A 417 -9.67 -3.25 -4.98
C ALA A 417 -9.59 -2.96 -6.48
N SER A 418 -10.55 -3.47 -7.24
CA SER A 418 -10.59 -3.22 -8.68
C SER A 418 -11.84 -2.45 -9.02
N LEU A 419 -11.65 -1.34 -9.72
CA LEU A 419 -12.70 -0.74 -10.51
C LEU A 419 -12.42 -1.12 -11.96
N GLN A 420 -13.23 -1.99 -12.53
CA GLN A 420 -13.27 -2.08 -13.99
C GLN A 420 -13.81 -0.76 -14.51
N VAL A 421 -13.21 -0.21 -15.55
CA VAL A 421 -13.67 1.03 -16.19
C VAL A 421 -13.91 0.70 -17.66
N ASP A 422 -15.10 1.07 -18.17
CA ASP A 422 -15.31 1.13 -19.62
C ASP A 422 -14.59 2.39 -20.09
N LEU A 423 -13.79 2.27 -21.14
CA LEU A 423 -13.23 3.44 -21.79
C LEU A 423 -13.76 3.33 -23.21
N LYS A 424 -14.76 4.13 -23.57
CA LYS A 424 -15.40 3.98 -24.87
C LYS A 424 -14.41 4.39 -25.97
N GLN A 425 -14.22 3.52 -26.97
CA GLN A 425 -13.71 3.96 -28.26
C GLN A 425 -14.89 4.50 -29.07
N THR A 426 -14.91 5.80 -29.36
CA THR A 426 -15.87 6.34 -30.34
C THR A 426 -15.48 5.82 -31.72
N MET A 427 -16.08 4.71 -32.13
CA MET A 427 -16.12 4.30 -33.53
C MET A 427 -17.40 4.83 -34.14
N SER A 428 -17.30 5.96 -34.85
CA SER A 428 -18.29 6.30 -35.88
C SER A 428 -17.56 6.80 -37.11
N VAL A 429 -17.43 5.91 -38.09
CA VAL A 429 -17.35 6.30 -39.49
C VAL A 429 -18.72 6.90 -39.83
N GLN A 430 -18.81 8.22 -39.96
CA GLN A 430 -19.62 8.89 -40.97
C GLN A 430 -19.40 10.42 -40.94
N SER A 431 -19.11 10.95 -42.15
CA SER A 431 -19.28 12.33 -42.62
C SER A 431 -18.47 13.47 -41.99
N GLN A 432 -17.48 13.92 -42.78
CA GLN A 432 -17.04 15.31 -43.00
C GLN A 432 -17.15 16.29 -41.81
N VAL A 433 -16.15 16.29 -40.93
CA VAL A 433 -15.47 17.51 -40.45
C VAL A 433 -14.00 17.14 -40.23
N LYS A 434 -13.08 17.92 -40.82
CA LYS A 434 -11.63 17.82 -40.58
C LYS A 434 -11.30 18.38 -39.20
N ASP A 435 -11.24 17.50 -38.20
CA ASP A 435 -10.44 17.71 -36.99
C ASP A 435 -9.99 16.33 -36.47
N PRO A 436 -8.71 16.09 -36.14
CA PRO A 436 -8.20 14.75 -35.93
C PRO A 436 -8.62 14.22 -34.55
N THR A 437 -9.70 13.47 -34.54
CA THR A 437 -10.10 12.60 -33.42
C THR A 437 -9.05 11.50 -33.23
N VAL A 438 -8.29 11.59 -32.13
CA VAL A 438 -7.30 10.57 -31.77
C VAL A 438 -8.04 9.33 -31.24
N THR A 439 -8.03 8.26 -32.05
CA THR A 439 -8.60 6.94 -31.75
C THR A 439 -7.48 5.97 -31.38
N GLY A 440 -7.12 5.91 -30.08
CA GLY A 440 -6.08 5.00 -29.59
C GLY A 440 -6.57 3.54 -29.46
N THR A 441 -5.68 2.56 -29.56
CA THR A 441 -5.96 1.12 -29.30
C THR A 441 -5.23 0.65 -28.04
N VAL A 442 -5.81 -0.29 -27.28
CA VAL A 442 -5.20 -0.86 -26.07
C VAL A 442 -4.56 -2.21 -26.40
N LYS A 443 -3.30 -2.42 -25.98
CA LYS A 443 -2.62 -3.70 -26.19
C LYS A 443 -3.42 -4.86 -25.57
N LYS A 444 -3.68 -5.92 -26.35
CA LYS A 444 -4.50 -7.10 -25.93
C LYS A 444 -4.10 -7.71 -24.58
N SER A 445 -2.85 -7.58 -24.15
CA SER A 445 -2.40 -8.08 -22.84
C SER A 445 -2.91 -7.28 -21.64
N LEU A 446 -3.30 -6.02 -21.85
CA LEU A 446 -3.86 -5.15 -20.82
C LEU A 446 -5.35 -5.40 -20.59
N GLY A 447 -6.03 -6.09 -21.50
CA GLY A 447 -7.45 -6.45 -21.46
C GLY A 447 -8.25 -5.88 -22.63
N LYS A 448 -9.58 -5.91 -22.54
CA LYS A 448 -10.59 -5.34 -23.44
C LYS A 448 -11.35 -4.25 -22.70
N LEU A 449 -11.91 -3.28 -23.39
CA LEU A 449 -12.77 -2.26 -22.76
C LEU A 449 -14.15 -2.85 -22.46
N GLY A 450 -14.75 -2.48 -21.34
CA GLY A 450 -16.11 -2.92 -20.99
C GLY A 450 -16.60 -2.30 -19.69
N LYS A 451 -17.94 -2.26 -19.53
CA LYS A 451 -18.68 -1.60 -18.45
C LYS A 451 -17.96 -1.58 -17.10
N ALA A 452 -17.97 -0.39 -16.50
CA ALA A 452 -17.40 -0.22 -15.18
C ALA A 452 -18.10 -1.15 -14.16
N LYS A 453 -17.30 -1.78 -13.30
CA LYS A 453 -17.78 -2.60 -12.20
C LYS A 453 -16.87 -2.43 -11.01
N PHE A 454 -17.39 -1.87 -9.93
CA PHE A 454 -16.66 -1.78 -8.68
C PHE A 454 -16.63 -3.13 -7.96
N THR A 455 -15.49 -3.52 -7.41
CA THR A 455 -15.35 -4.75 -6.61
C THR A 455 -14.37 -4.51 -5.46
N MET A 456 -14.86 -4.78 -4.25
CA MET A 456 -14.08 -4.68 -3.02
C MET A 456 -13.29 -5.98 -2.75
N PRO A 457 -12.02 -5.88 -2.30
CA PRO A 457 -11.22 -7.04 -1.94
C PRO A 457 -11.49 -7.48 -0.49
N ASN A 458 -11.19 -8.75 -0.19
CA ASN A 458 -10.97 -9.28 1.16
C ASN A 458 -12.05 -8.92 2.20
N ASN A 459 -13.19 -9.62 2.15
CA ASN A 459 -14.27 -9.56 3.12
C ASN A 459 -14.58 -8.13 3.62
N PRO A 460 -15.24 -7.28 2.82
CA PRO A 460 -15.47 -5.89 3.21
C PRO A 460 -16.16 -5.83 4.59
N ARG A 461 -15.70 -4.89 5.40
CA ARG A 461 -16.25 -4.57 6.71
C ARG A 461 -17.05 -3.27 6.66
N VAL A 462 -18.12 -3.22 7.44
CA VAL A 462 -19.00 -2.05 7.56
C VAL A 462 -19.35 -1.88 9.03
N THR A 463 -18.85 -0.82 9.66
CA THR A 463 -19.24 -0.46 11.02
C THR A 463 -20.45 0.44 10.97
N VAL A 464 -21.50 0.03 11.66
CA VAL A 464 -22.79 0.71 11.71
C VAL A 464 -23.04 1.21 13.12
N ILE A 465 -23.48 2.46 13.21
CA ILE A 465 -23.90 3.14 14.43
C ILE A 465 -25.38 3.52 14.29
N ARG A 466 -26.21 3.05 15.22
CA ARG A 466 -27.58 3.53 15.37
C ARG A 466 -27.68 4.33 16.67
N PRO A 467 -27.76 5.68 16.59
CA PRO A 467 -27.75 6.54 17.78
C PRO A 467 -28.90 6.29 18.75
N ASP A 468 -30.08 5.93 18.24
CA ASP A 468 -31.29 5.71 19.04
C ASP A 468 -31.06 4.77 20.22
N ASP A 469 -30.43 3.63 19.99
CA ASP A 469 -30.22 2.56 20.99
C ASP A 469 -28.73 2.28 21.27
N LEU A 470 -27.85 3.21 20.89
CA LEU A 470 -26.39 3.10 21.03
C LEU A 470 -25.80 1.82 20.40
N LEU A 471 -26.44 1.30 19.35
CA LEU A 471 -25.97 0.11 18.66
C LEU A 471 -24.70 0.44 17.89
N VAL A 472 -23.62 -0.29 18.17
CA VAL A 472 -22.36 -0.22 17.41
C VAL A 472 -21.92 -1.64 17.05
N LEU A 473 -22.03 -2.00 15.77
CA LEU A 473 -21.66 -3.33 15.25
C LEU A 473 -20.84 -3.20 13.97
N THR A 474 -19.87 -4.09 13.80
CA THR A 474 -19.14 -4.22 12.54
C THR A 474 -19.56 -5.49 11.80
N PHE A 475 -20.10 -5.35 10.61
CA PHE A 475 -20.47 -6.45 9.73
C PHE A 475 -19.34 -6.74 8.74
N GLU A 476 -18.86 -7.97 8.71
CA GLU A 476 -17.88 -8.48 7.75
C GLU A 476 -18.55 -9.45 6.77
N PHE A 477 -18.36 -9.20 5.47
CA PHE A 477 -19.03 -9.90 4.39
C PHE A 477 -18.09 -10.88 3.69
N GLN A 478 -18.07 -12.15 4.11
CA GLN A 478 -17.22 -13.16 3.50
C GLN A 478 -17.88 -13.78 2.26
N ASN A 479 -17.19 -13.74 1.13
CA ASN A 479 -17.69 -14.17 -0.18
C ASN A 479 -19.04 -13.49 -0.56
N ILE A 480 -19.22 -12.24 -0.13
CA ILE A 480 -20.38 -11.40 -0.47
C ILE A 480 -19.85 -10.04 -0.90
N THR A 481 -20.42 -9.49 -1.97
CA THR A 481 -20.16 -8.10 -2.38
C THR A 481 -21.36 -7.26 -1.96
N PRO A 482 -21.29 -6.50 -0.85
CA PRO A 482 -22.38 -5.62 -0.46
C PRO A 482 -22.58 -4.56 -1.56
N THR A 483 -23.82 -4.35 -1.97
CA THR A 483 -24.19 -3.32 -2.94
C THR A 483 -25.05 -2.27 -2.27
N THR A 484 -24.95 -1.03 -2.73
CA THR A 484 -25.83 0.08 -2.31
C THR A 484 -27.27 -0.06 -2.79
N ALA A 485 -27.57 -1.04 -3.64
CA ALA A 485 -28.93 -1.40 -4.02
C ALA A 485 -29.71 -1.93 -2.80
N GLU A 486 -31.04 -1.73 -2.78
CA GLU A 486 -31.94 -2.18 -1.70
C GLU A 486 -31.75 -3.66 -1.32
N HIS A 487 -31.30 -4.48 -2.27
CA HIS A 487 -30.98 -5.89 -2.09
C HIS A 487 -29.50 -6.13 -2.37
N SER A 488 -28.81 -6.79 -1.44
CA SER A 488 -27.44 -7.27 -1.70
C SER A 488 -27.49 -8.54 -2.55
N PRO A 489 -26.67 -8.65 -3.63
CA PRO A 489 -26.62 -9.84 -4.47
C PRO A 489 -26.24 -11.05 -3.62
N GLY A 490 -26.96 -12.15 -3.83
CA GLY A 490 -26.93 -13.26 -2.90
C GLY A 490 -25.58 -13.99 -2.84
N GLY A 491 -25.29 -14.49 -1.64
CA GLY A 491 -24.06 -15.24 -1.37
C GLY A 491 -24.00 -16.56 -2.16
N GLY A 492 -22.84 -16.89 -2.70
CA GLY A 492 -22.56 -18.21 -3.26
C GLY A 492 -22.38 -19.29 -2.19
N SER A 493 -21.94 -20.48 -2.59
CA SER A 493 -21.58 -21.52 -1.62
C SER A 493 -20.44 -21.05 -0.71
N GLY A 494 -20.63 -21.14 0.60
CA GLY A 494 -19.62 -20.73 1.59
C GLY A 494 -19.61 -19.24 1.93
N SER A 495 -20.66 -18.49 1.57
CA SER A 495 -20.81 -17.10 2.03
C SER A 495 -21.15 -17.01 3.52
N ARG A 496 -20.51 -16.06 4.20
CA ARG A 496 -20.74 -15.80 5.62
C ARG A 496 -20.93 -14.31 5.93
N LEU A 497 -21.79 -14.05 6.92
CA LEU A 497 -21.93 -12.75 7.56
C LEU A 497 -21.35 -12.88 8.96
N ILE A 498 -20.30 -12.12 9.25
CA ILE A 498 -19.64 -12.13 10.56
C ILE A 498 -19.94 -10.79 11.24
N VAL A 499 -20.57 -10.84 12.41
CA VAL A 499 -20.93 -9.66 13.20
C VAL A 499 -19.95 -9.54 14.35
N HIS A 500 -19.17 -8.47 14.38
CA HIS A 500 -18.23 -8.16 15.46
C HIS A 500 -18.85 -7.17 16.43
N PHE A 501 -18.63 -7.43 17.71
CA PHE A 501 -19.10 -6.61 18.83
C PHE A 501 -17.92 -5.81 19.40
N GLN A 502 -18.22 -4.62 19.93
CA GLN A 502 -17.24 -3.84 20.68
C GLN A 502 -16.74 -4.63 21.90
N PRO A 503 -15.54 -4.31 22.44
CA PRO A 503 -15.05 -4.91 23.69
C PRO A 503 -16.11 -4.83 24.79
N GLN A 504 -16.41 -5.97 25.42
CA GLN A 504 -17.57 -6.12 26.31
C GLN A 504 -17.24 -5.92 27.79
N HIS A 505 -15.95 -5.99 28.15
CA HIS A 505 -15.49 -5.85 29.52
C HIS A 505 -14.06 -5.32 29.55
N ILE A 506 -13.72 -4.70 30.67
CA ILE A 506 -12.36 -4.33 31.04
C ILE A 506 -12.14 -4.96 32.42
N ALA A 507 -10.99 -5.59 32.61
CA ALA A 507 -10.53 -6.05 33.90
C ALA A 507 -9.45 -5.09 34.38
N GLU A 508 -9.57 -4.61 35.61
CA GLU A 508 -8.60 -3.72 36.25
C GLU A 508 -8.11 -4.38 37.54
N ARG A 509 -6.90 -4.06 37.97
CA ARG A 509 -6.36 -4.51 39.25
C ARG A 509 -7.23 -3.97 40.39
N ALA A 510 -7.77 -4.87 41.20
CA ALA A 510 -8.42 -4.54 42.45
C ALA A 510 -7.41 -4.63 43.60
N PHE A 511 -7.44 -3.66 44.52
CA PHE A 511 -6.62 -3.63 45.73
C PHE A 511 -7.43 -4.15 46.92
N PHE A 512 -6.81 -4.99 47.75
CA PHE A 512 -7.48 -5.57 48.93
C PHE A 512 -7.51 -4.62 50.14
N TYR A 513 -8.68 -4.45 50.75
CA TYR A 513 -8.90 -3.65 51.96
C TYR A 513 -9.76 -4.40 52.98
N THR A 514 -9.43 -4.26 54.26
CA THR A 514 -10.02 -4.97 55.39
C THR A 514 -10.74 -4.07 56.41
N GLY A 515 -10.69 -2.75 56.22
CA GLY A 515 -11.33 -1.75 57.11
C GLY A 515 -12.70 -1.23 56.63
N ASP A 516 -13.51 -0.73 57.59
CA ASP A 516 -14.78 -0.05 57.33
C ASP A 516 -14.56 1.30 56.62
N LYS A 517 -14.94 1.35 55.33
CA LYS A 517 -14.92 2.48 54.37
C LYS A 517 -13.55 3.17 54.16
N PRO A 518 -13.11 3.37 52.90
CA PRO A 518 -11.96 4.21 52.63
C PRO A 518 -12.31 5.66 52.99
N ALA A 519 -11.56 6.26 53.92
CA ALA A 519 -11.59 7.70 54.12
C ALA A 519 -11.21 8.37 52.79
N ASP A 520 -11.97 9.40 52.41
CA ASP A 520 -11.79 10.24 51.24
C ASP A 520 -10.30 10.61 51.05
N GLN A 521 -9.69 10.14 49.96
CA GLN A 521 -8.23 10.20 49.71
C GLN A 521 -7.75 11.55 49.19
N SER A 522 -8.50 12.64 49.39
CA SER A 522 -8.04 13.97 49.02
C SER A 522 -7.00 14.58 49.99
N ALA A 523 -6.59 13.86 51.05
CA ALA A 523 -5.84 14.45 52.16
C ALA A 523 -4.57 13.68 52.63
N TYR A 524 -3.88 12.92 51.77
CA TYR A 524 -2.57 12.37 52.15
C TYR A 524 -1.41 13.22 51.59
N PRO A 525 -0.61 13.89 52.44
CA PRO A 525 0.62 14.55 52.01
C PRO A 525 1.69 13.49 51.69
N PRO A 526 2.68 13.82 50.83
CA PRO A 526 3.76 12.89 50.49
C PRO A 526 4.68 12.71 51.71
N GLY A 527 4.46 11.64 52.48
CA GLY A 527 5.22 11.40 53.71
C GLY A 527 5.29 9.91 54.07
N ASP A 528 6.51 9.38 53.93
CA ASP A 528 7.12 8.22 54.61
C ASP A 528 6.25 6.96 54.86
N GLN A 529 6.45 5.94 54.01
CA GLN A 529 5.82 4.61 54.10
C GLN A 529 6.44 3.71 55.19
N SER A 530 6.90 4.26 56.32
CA SER A 530 7.41 3.44 57.42
C SER A 530 6.33 3.18 58.49
N LYS A 531 5.88 1.92 58.50
CA LYS A 531 5.09 1.24 59.55
C LYS A 531 3.62 1.64 59.72
N LYS A 532 2.75 0.92 59.00
CA LYS A 532 1.46 0.45 59.56
C LYS A 532 1.28 -1.03 59.24
N THR A 533 1.08 -1.83 60.28
CA THR A 533 0.55 -3.21 60.22
C THR A 533 -0.94 -3.14 59.88
N SER A 534 -1.25 -2.82 58.62
CA SER A 534 -2.59 -3.00 58.05
C SER A 534 -2.55 -4.20 57.10
N SER A 535 -3.56 -5.05 57.15
CA SER A 535 -3.79 -6.14 56.17
C SER A 535 -4.22 -5.63 54.78
N ASP A 536 -4.07 -4.33 54.52
CA ASP A 536 -4.50 -3.65 53.30
C ASP A 536 -3.34 -3.56 52.30
N GLU A 537 -3.65 -3.73 51.02
CA GLU A 537 -2.69 -3.63 49.93
C GLU A 537 -2.40 -2.15 49.60
N PRO A 538 -1.12 -1.75 49.41
CA PRO A 538 -0.79 -0.37 49.05
C PRO A 538 -1.31 -0.02 47.65
N LEU A 539 -1.90 1.18 47.50
CA LEU A 539 -2.27 1.71 46.19
C LEU A 539 -1.02 1.96 45.33
N LEU A 540 -1.14 1.66 44.05
CA LEU A 540 -0.13 1.98 43.04
C LEU A 540 -0.51 3.27 42.30
N ASP A 541 0.50 4.05 41.90
CA ASP A 541 0.30 5.20 41.03
C ASP A 541 -0.18 4.76 39.64
N PRO A 542 -1.13 5.47 39.00
CA PRO A 542 -1.54 5.19 37.63
C PRO A 542 -0.37 5.25 36.63
N PRO A 543 -0.37 4.40 35.58
CA PRO A 543 -1.43 3.46 35.22
C PRO A 543 -1.38 2.14 36.01
N ILE A 544 -2.53 1.73 36.56
CA ILE A 544 -2.70 0.41 37.16
C ILE A 544 -2.89 -0.66 36.07
N ASP A 545 -2.58 -1.91 36.39
CA ASP A 545 -2.74 -3.02 35.45
C ASP A 545 -4.20 -3.15 35.01
N ALA A 546 -4.44 -3.08 33.70
CA ALA A 546 -5.75 -3.26 33.10
C ALA A 546 -5.65 -4.12 31.83
N ALA A 547 -6.71 -4.89 31.56
CA ALA A 547 -6.84 -5.74 30.39
C ALA A 547 -8.21 -5.53 29.73
N MET A 548 -8.20 -5.19 28.45
CA MET A 548 -9.42 -5.07 27.64
C MET A 548 -9.82 -6.44 27.08
N ALA A 549 -11.13 -6.67 26.97
CA ALA A 549 -11.71 -7.79 26.25
C ALA A 549 -11.18 -7.91 24.81
N HIS A 550 -10.87 -9.13 24.39
CA HIS A 550 -10.72 -9.51 22.99
C HIS A 550 -12.05 -9.37 22.20
N PRO A 551 -11.97 -9.32 20.84
CA PRO A 551 -13.15 -9.20 20.00
C PRO A 551 -14.10 -10.41 20.15
N SER A 552 -15.37 -10.11 20.42
CA SER A 552 -16.48 -11.07 20.34
C SER A 552 -17.12 -11.01 18.95
N ARG A 553 -17.47 -12.17 18.39
CA ARG A 553 -18.11 -12.26 17.07
C ARG A 553 -19.14 -13.38 16.98
N LEU A 554 -20.18 -13.13 16.18
CA LEU A 554 -21.14 -14.13 15.71
C LEU A 554 -20.91 -14.35 14.21
N SER A 555 -20.71 -15.59 13.79
CA SER A 555 -20.51 -15.94 12.38
C SER A 555 -21.70 -16.73 11.86
N PHE A 556 -22.30 -16.27 10.78
CA PHE A 556 -23.51 -16.83 10.19
C PHE A 556 -23.23 -17.33 8.77
N GLN A 557 -23.61 -18.57 8.47
CA GLN A 557 -23.63 -19.10 7.11
C GLN A 557 -24.92 -18.65 6.42
N LEU A 558 -24.80 -18.04 5.23
CA LEU A 558 -25.96 -17.68 4.43
C LEU A 558 -26.36 -18.85 3.50
N PRO A 559 -27.66 -19.09 3.31
CA PRO A 559 -28.12 -20.03 2.28
C PRO A 559 -27.61 -19.62 0.89
N SER A 560 -27.27 -20.61 0.05
CA SER A 560 -26.86 -20.35 -1.32
C SER A 560 -27.95 -19.60 -2.09
N GLY A 561 -27.58 -18.47 -2.71
CA GLY A 561 -28.52 -17.62 -3.44
C GLY A 561 -29.40 -16.72 -2.57
N TYR A 562 -29.17 -16.65 -1.25
CA TYR A 562 -29.91 -15.77 -0.35
C TYR A 562 -29.71 -14.30 -0.72
N SER A 563 -30.78 -13.60 -1.09
CA SER A 563 -30.80 -12.16 -1.36
C SER A 563 -31.48 -11.43 -0.20
N GLY A 564 -30.69 -10.81 0.67
CA GLY A 564 -31.19 -10.02 1.80
C GLY A 564 -31.27 -8.53 1.49
N THR A 565 -32.17 -7.83 2.18
CA THR A 565 -32.24 -6.36 2.14
C THR A 565 -30.99 -5.77 2.78
N TYR A 566 -30.31 -4.85 2.08
CA TYR A 566 -29.12 -4.17 2.59
C TYR A 566 -29.53 -2.90 3.38
N SER A 567 -30.16 -3.13 4.54
CA SER A 567 -30.49 -2.10 5.53
C SER A 567 -30.08 -2.56 6.92
N ILE A 568 -30.06 -1.66 7.90
CA ILE A 568 -29.77 -2.05 9.27
C ILE A 568 -30.76 -3.10 9.79
N GLU A 569 -32.05 -2.98 9.47
CA GLU A 569 -33.08 -3.95 9.86
C GLU A 569 -32.82 -5.32 9.23
N GLY A 570 -32.44 -5.35 7.95
CA GLY A 570 -32.11 -6.58 7.24
C GLY A 570 -30.84 -7.26 7.80
N LEU A 571 -29.80 -6.46 8.10
CA LEU A 571 -28.55 -6.95 8.68
C LEU A 571 -28.70 -7.46 10.12
N LEU A 572 -29.74 -7.03 10.84
CA LEU A 572 -30.06 -7.48 12.20
C LEU A 572 -31.01 -8.70 12.26
N ASP A 573 -31.55 -9.18 11.13
CA ASP A 573 -32.47 -10.32 11.09
C ASP A 573 -31.74 -11.68 11.09
N TRP A 574 -31.07 -11.99 12.19
CA TRP A 574 -30.22 -13.19 12.30
C TRP A 574 -30.99 -14.51 12.45
N LYS A 575 -32.30 -14.47 12.66
CA LYS A 575 -33.14 -15.66 12.90
C LYS A 575 -33.10 -16.65 11.74
N LYS A 576 -32.80 -16.17 10.54
CA LYS A 576 -32.80 -16.93 9.29
C LYS A 576 -31.47 -17.62 8.98
N PHE A 577 -30.43 -17.39 9.79
CA PHE A 577 -29.08 -17.86 9.49
C PHE A 577 -28.59 -18.94 10.45
N THR A 578 -27.72 -19.82 9.94
CA THR A 578 -27.11 -20.89 10.74
C THR A 578 -25.76 -20.44 11.27
N LEU A 579 -25.47 -20.65 12.56
CA LEU A 579 -24.18 -20.30 13.13
C LEU A 579 -23.04 -21.16 12.57
N ALA A 580 -21.95 -20.54 12.15
CA ALA A 580 -20.66 -21.19 12.01
C ALA A 580 -20.00 -21.23 13.40
N VAL A 581 -19.83 -22.44 13.95
CA VAL A 581 -19.31 -22.67 15.31
C VAL A 581 -18.03 -23.51 15.27
N SER A 582 -17.19 -23.30 16.27
CA SER A 582 -15.96 -24.10 16.47
C SER A 582 -16.27 -25.60 16.55
N PRO A 583 -15.39 -26.49 16.03
CA PRO A 583 -15.53 -27.94 16.20
C PRO A 583 -15.79 -28.36 17.65
N SER A 584 -15.13 -27.72 18.62
CA SER A 584 -15.26 -28.01 20.06
C SER A 584 -16.63 -27.62 20.64
N ALA A 585 -17.42 -26.82 19.93
CA ALA A 585 -18.80 -26.51 20.29
C ALA A 585 -19.84 -27.36 19.53
N LYS A 586 -19.41 -28.21 18.58
CA LYS A 586 -20.32 -29.12 17.90
C LYS A 586 -20.67 -30.29 18.83
N PRO A 587 -21.95 -30.71 18.87
CA PRO A 587 -22.32 -31.91 19.59
C PRO A 587 -21.74 -33.15 18.88
N PRO A 588 -21.49 -34.26 19.61
CA PRO A 588 -21.00 -35.50 19.03
C PRO A 588 -21.93 -35.92 17.87
N ALA A 589 -21.35 -36.27 16.73
CA ALA A 589 -22.11 -36.61 15.55
C ALA A 589 -22.94 -37.88 15.82
N VAL A 590 -24.23 -37.84 15.50
CA VAL A 590 -25.10 -39.03 15.62
C VAL A 590 -24.50 -40.22 14.86
N GLU A 591 -23.83 -39.96 13.73
CA GLU A 591 -23.09 -40.96 12.94
C GLU A 591 -21.87 -41.54 13.68
N SER A 592 -21.16 -40.76 14.52
CA SER A 592 -20.06 -41.29 15.34
C SER A 592 -20.59 -42.15 16.49
N ILE A 593 -21.77 -41.84 17.02
CA ILE A 593 -22.46 -42.68 18.01
C ILE A 593 -22.85 -44.03 17.38
N TYR A 594 -23.43 -44.02 16.17
CA TYR A 594 -23.79 -45.25 15.45
C TYR A 594 -22.59 -46.07 14.98
N SER A 595 -21.50 -45.44 14.51
CA SER A 595 -20.29 -46.17 14.10
C SER A 595 -19.56 -46.76 15.30
N SER A 596 -19.57 -46.10 16.46
CA SER A 596 -18.99 -46.62 17.70
C SER A 596 -19.81 -47.79 18.24
N LEU A 597 -21.14 -47.67 18.23
CA LEU A 597 -22.08 -48.77 18.52
C LEU A 597 -21.85 -50.00 17.65
N ALA A 598 -21.63 -49.80 16.34
CA ALA A 598 -21.38 -50.87 15.39
C ALA A 598 -19.98 -51.49 15.53
N SER A 599 -18.98 -50.69 15.93
CA SER A 599 -17.59 -51.14 16.09
C SER A 599 -17.39 -51.93 17.39
N SER A 600 -18.02 -51.50 18.49
CA SER A 600 -17.94 -52.21 19.79
C SER A 600 -18.66 -53.56 19.75
N THR A 601 -19.79 -53.65 19.04
CA THR A 601 -20.45 -54.94 18.78
C THR A 601 -19.59 -55.85 17.89
N PHE A 602 -18.97 -55.34 16.81
CA PHE A 602 -18.15 -56.16 15.94
C PHE A 602 -16.86 -56.68 16.64
N LEU A 603 -16.16 -55.86 17.42
CA LEU A 603 -14.93 -56.24 18.13
C LEU A 603 -15.16 -57.32 19.21
N LYS A 604 -16.31 -57.32 19.90
CA LYS A 604 -16.65 -58.35 20.89
C LYS A 604 -17.00 -59.71 20.26
N TYR A 605 -17.59 -59.72 19.06
CA TYR A 605 -17.98 -60.96 18.36
C TYR A 605 -16.93 -61.47 17.35
N ALA A 606 -15.95 -60.64 17.00
CA ALA A 606 -14.84 -60.99 16.12
C ALA A 606 -13.57 -61.32 16.93
N SER A 607 -13.69 -62.04 18.06
CA SER A 607 -12.55 -62.56 18.81
C SER A 607 -11.67 -63.45 17.91
N VAL A 608 -10.73 -62.80 17.23
CA VAL A 608 -9.50 -63.38 16.73
C VAL A 608 -8.54 -63.30 17.90
N GLY A 609 -7.99 -64.45 18.29
CA GLY A 609 -7.18 -64.61 19.49
C GLY A 609 -6.04 -63.60 19.61
N ASP A 610 -5.65 -63.36 20.86
CA ASP A 610 -4.70 -62.35 21.35
C ASP A 610 -3.25 -62.46 20.83
N SER A 611 -3.05 -62.60 19.53
CA SER A 611 -1.72 -62.57 18.94
C SER A 611 -1.84 -61.91 17.57
N GLU A 612 -1.14 -60.78 17.41
CA GLU A 612 -1.08 -59.93 16.21
C GLU A 612 -2.11 -58.78 16.09
N VAL A 613 -2.14 -57.86 17.05
CA VAL A 613 -2.59 -56.48 16.76
C VAL A 613 -1.59 -55.47 17.32
N LYS A 614 -0.48 -55.27 16.60
CA LYS A 614 0.39 -54.11 16.81
C LYS A 614 0.32 -53.07 15.69
N ASP A 615 -0.37 -53.31 14.57
CA ASP A 615 -0.36 -52.38 13.42
C ASP A 615 -1.68 -52.24 12.63
N ALA A 616 -2.85 -52.36 13.27
CA ALA A 616 -4.12 -52.08 12.59
C ALA A 616 -4.54 -50.61 12.74
N LYS A 617 -4.26 -49.79 11.71
CA LYS A 617 -4.88 -48.45 11.57
C LYS A 617 -6.40 -48.61 11.53
N SER A 618 -7.11 -47.91 12.42
CA SER A 618 -8.57 -47.83 12.46
C SER A 618 -9.13 -47.37 11.10
N SER A 619 -9.64 -48.31 10.30
CA SER A 619 -10.33 -48.02 9.04
C SER A 619 -11.78 -47.65 9.34
N MET A 620 -12.16 -46.40 9.07
CA MET A 620 -13.53 -45.90 9.21
C MET A 620 -14.53 -46.71 8.36
N LEU A 621 -15.50 -47.33 9.02
CA LEU A 621 -16.66 -47.98 8.41
C LEU A 621 -17.76 -46.93 8.14
N TYR A 622 -18.12 -46.76 6.86
CA TYR A 622 -19.24 -45.91 6.44
C TYR A 622 -20.54 -46.72 6.30
N VAL A 623 -21.62 -46.28 6.96
CA VAL A 623 -22.97 -46.82 6.77
C VAL A 623 -23.74 -45.94 5.79
N LYS A 624 -24.10 -46.47 4.62
CA LYS A 624 -24.92 -45.76 3.62
C LYS A 624 -26.41 -46.04 3.85
N LYS A 625 -27.22 -44.99 4.00
CA LYS A 625 -28.69 -45.08 4.05
C LYS A 625 -29.25 -45.16 2.63
N LYS A 626 -29.98 -46.22 2.27
CA LYS A 626 -30.79 -46.28 1.05
C LYS A 626 -32.26 -46.43 1.42
N GLY A 627 -33.10 -45.53 0.93
CA GLY A 627 -34.53 -45.51 1.25
C GLY A 627 -35.29 -46.64 0.57
N ILE A 628 -36.28 -47.18 1.28
CA ILE A 628 -37.62 -47.61 0.84
C ILE A 628 -38.46 -47.82 2.13
N SER A 629 -39.74 -47.48 2.07
CA SER A 629 -40.73 -47.61 3.14
C SER A 629 -40.93 -49.07 3.55
N THR A 630 -41.27 -49.28 4.83
CA THR A 630 -41.57 -50.56 5.50
C THR A 630 -40.40 -51.56 5.57
N GLY A 631 -39.76 -51.65 6.76
CA GLY A 631 -38.72 -52.63 7.09
C GLY A 631 -37.30 -52.18 6.72
N LYS A 632 -36.66 -51.39 7.59
CA LYS A 632 -35.26 -50.95 7.41
C LYS A 632 -34.31 -52.14 7.50
N LYS A 633 -33.72 -52.56 6.38
CA LYS A 633 -32.55 -53.45 6.37
C LYS A 633 -31.27 -52.63 6.17
N TYR A 634 -30.32 -52.80 7.08
CA TYR A 634 -28.98 -52.24 6.99
C TYR A 634 -28.05 -53.29 6.37
N THR A 635 -27.43 -52.99 5.24
CA THR A 635 -26.43 -53.88 4.61
C THR A 635 -25.03 -53.33 4.85
N VAL A 636 -24.19 -54.11 5.51
CA VAL A 636 -22.75 -53.83 5.68
C VAL A 636 -22.05 -54.13 4.35
N ASN A 637 -21.21 -53.20 3.88
CA ASN A 637 -20.57 -53.33 2.58
C ASN A 637 -19.55 -54.49 2.58
N ALA A 638 -19.54 -55.27 1.50
CA ALA A 638 -18.85 -56.56 1.36
C ALA A 638 -17.30 -56.51 1.33
N GLY A 639 -16.68 -55.42 1.78
CA GLY A 639 -15.22 -55.28 1.86
C GLY A 639 -14.58 -56.06 3.02
N ALA A 640 -15.34 -56.32 4.10
CA ALA A 640 -14.87 -57.10 5.25
C ALA A 640 -15.27 -58.58 5.17
N SER A 641 -16.31 -58.92 4.40
CA SER A 641 -16.83 -60.30 4.28
C SER A 641 -15.99 -61.20 3.37
N SER A 642 -15.13 -60.64 2.51
CA SER A 642 -14.27 -61.42 1.60
C SER A 642 -13.07 -62.07 2.28
N ARG A 643 -12.82 -61.78 3.56
CA ARG A 643 -11.71 -62.35 4.35
C ARG A 643 -12.14 -63.39 5.39
N LEU A 644 -13.43 -63.73 5.45
CA LEU A 644 -13.96 -64.76 6.34
C LEU A 644 -14.40 -65.97 5.53
N THR A 645 -13.85 -67.14 5.87
CA THR A 645 -14.29 -68.43 5.32
C THR A 645 -15.78 -68.66 5.57
N SER A 646 -16.48 -69.24 4.60
CA SER A 646 -17.95 -69.46 4.58
C SER A 646 -18.54 -70.09 5.86
N LYS A 647 -17.78 -70.89 6.61
CA LYS A 647 -18.20 -71.48 7.91
C LYS A 647 -18.33 -70.47 9.07
N LYS A 648 -17.68 -69.31 9.02
CA LYS A 648 -17.78 -68.27 10.07
C LYS A 648 -18.95 -67.30 9.83
N GLN A 649 -19.38 -67.14 8.57
CA GLN A 649 -20.54 -66.32 8.23
C GLN A 649 -21.86 -66.88 8.78
N SER A 650 -22.01 -68.20 8.91
CA SER A 650 -23.24 -68.82 9.43
C SER A 650 -23.38 -68.70 10.95
N ARG A 651 -22.27 -68.79 11.72
CA ARG A 651 -22.29 -68.67 13.20
C ARG A 651 -22.61 -67.25 13.68
N VAL A 652 -22.17 -66.24 12.95
CA VAL A 652 -22.49 -64.82 13.26
C VAL A 652 -23.97 -64.55 12.98
N LYS A 653 -24.55 -65.18 11.95
CA LYS A 653 -25.97 -65.04 11.62
C LYS A 653 -26.88 -65.74 12.64
N SER A 654 -26.51 -66.94 13.12
CA SER A 654 -27.30 -67.68 14.11
C SER A 654 -27.22 -67.10 15.53
N ALA A 655 -26.08 -66.52 15.92
CA ALA A 655 -25.91 -65.90 17.24
C ALA A 655 -26.74 -64.61 17.42
N PHE A 656 -27.06 -63.92 16.32
CA PHE A 656 -27.85 -62.69 16.34
C PHE A 656 -29.36 -62.93 16.48
N GLU A 657 -29.83 -64.17 16.27
CA GLU A 657 -31.27 -64.50 16.23
C GLU A 657 -31.81 -65.08 17.54
N SER A 658 -30.98 -65.47 18.54
CA SER A 658 -31.45 -66.37 19.62
C SER A 658 -31.09 -66.05 21.08
N GLN A 659 -30.71 -64.83 21.48
CA GLN A 659 -30.45 -64.56 22.91
C GLN A 659 -31.12 -63.29 23.44
N ALA A 660 -32.06 -63.48 24.37
CA ALA A 660 -32.71 -62.42 25.15
C ALA A 660 -31.79 -61.78 26.21
N ASP A 661 -30.72 -62.48 26.62
CA ASP A 661 -29.72 -61.98 27.59
C ASP A 661 -28.77 -60.89 27.04
N LEU A 662 -28.82 -60.65 25.73
CA LEU A 662 -28.06 -59.60 25.05
C LEU A 662 -28.54 -58.20 25.46
N ALA A 663 -29.83 -58.04 25.79
CA ALA A 663 -30.42 -56.76 26.18
C ALA A 663 -29.89 -56.23 27.53
N THR A 664 -29.54 -57.14 28.46
CA THR A 664 -29.15 -56.78 29.82
C THR A 664 -27.65 -56.47 29.94
N SER A 665 -26.79 -57.10 29.13
CA SER A 665 -25.33 -56.82 29.11
C SER A 665 -24.90 -55.74 28.12
N LEU A 666 -25.74 -55.42 27.12
CA LEU A 666 -25.55 -54.27 26.23
C LEU A 666 -25.79 -52.92 26.91
N ALA A 667 -26.44 -52.88 28.09
CA ALA A 667 -26.72 -51.61 28.75
C ALA A 667 -25.42 -50.95 29.24
N ASP A 668 -24.64 -51.58 30.10
CA ASP A 668 -23.57 -50.85 30.81
C ASP A 668 -22.29 -50.60 30.00
N SER A 669 -21.75 -51.61 29.31
CA SER A 669 -20.49 -51.41 28.55
C SER A 669 -20.70 -50.56 27.29
N THR A 670 -21.85 -50.70 26.64
CA THR A 670 -22.16 -49.96 25.42
C THR A 670 -22.51 -48.52 25.72
N ILE A 671 -23.18 -48.24 26.85
CA ILE A 671 -23.34 -46.87 27.36
C ILE A 671 -21.97 -46.25 27.66
N SER A 672 -21.03 -47.01 28.23
CA SER A 672 -19.67 -46.54 28.52
C SER A 672 -18.83 -46.26 27.27
N ASP A 673 -18.90 -47.10 26.23
CA ASP A 673 -18.18 -46.89 24.97
C ASP A 673 -18.81 -45.78 24.11
N ILE A 674 -20.15 -45.66 24.10
CA ILE A 674 -20.85 -44.53 23.50
C ILE A 674 -20.50 -43.25 24.24
N LEU A 675 -20.45 -43.28 25.57
CA LEU A 675 -19.99 -42.16 26.39
C LEU A 675 -18.56 -41.82 26.01
N ALA A 676 -17.63 -42.78 25.96
CA ALA A 676 -16.22 -42.58 25.62
C ALA A 676 -16.01 -42.00 24.21
N ALA A 677 -16.74 -42.51 23.20
CA ALA A 677 -16.69 -42.01 21.83
C ALA A 677 -17.39 -40.65 21.68
N ALA A 678 -18.48 -40.40 22.41
CA ALA A 678 -19.11 -39.09 22.54
C ALA A 678 -18.26 -38.10 23.37
N LEU A 679 -17.34 -38.61 24.20
CA LEU A 679 -16.40 -37.88 25.04
C LEU A 679 -15.05 -37.62 24.36
N VAL A 680 -14.81 -38.08 23.12
CA VAL A 680 -13.66 -37.65 22.32
C VAL A 680 -13.85 -36.17 21.98
N LYS A 681 -13.40 -35.31 22.90
CA LYS A 681 -13.48 -33.86 22.76
C LYS A 681 -12.55 -33.44 21.61
N PRO A 682 -13.03 -32.63 20.65
CA PRO A 682 -12.16 -32.02 19.66
C PRO A 682 -11.02 -31.25 20.36
N PRO A 683 -9.83 -31.18 19.76
CA PRO A 683 -8.71 -30.47 20.35
C PRO A 683 -9.08 -29.01 20.62
N ILE A 684 -8.75 -28.52 21.81
CA ILE A 684 -8.92 -27.12 22.19
C ILE A 684 -7.93 -26.30 21.36
N LYS A 685 -8.45 -25.38 20.54
CA LYS A 685 -7.67 -24.51 19.67
C LYS A 685 -8.21 -23.08 19.70
N TRP A 686 -7.37 -22.13 19.30
CA TRP A 686 -7.83 -20.77 19.05
C TRP A 686 -8.98 -20.79 18.00
N PRO A 687 -10.10 -20.07 18.23
CA PRO A 687 -11.22 -20.07 17.29
C PRO A 687 -10.86 -19.37 15.98
N GLU A 688 -11.16 -19.97 14.82
CA GLU A 688 -10.86 -19.37 13.51
C GLU A 688 -11.64 -18.08 13.28
N LEU A 689 -11.12 -17.15 12.46
CA LEU A 689 -11.73 -15.84 12.23
C LEU A 689 -13.18 -15.91 11.71
N ASP A 690 -13.55 -17.01 11.07
CA ASP A 690 -14.87 -17.30 10.51
C ASP A 690 -15.78 -18.15 11.43
N GLU A 691 -15.34 -18.45 12.66
CA GLU A 691 -16.11 -19.16 13.68
C GLU A 691 -16.70 -18.19 14.72
N THR A 692 -17.86 -18.52 15.26
CA THR A 692 -18.49 -17.80 16.38
C THR A 692 -17.64 -17.96 17.64
N ALA A 693 -17.32 -16.82 18.28
CA ALA A 693 -16.56 -16.79 19.53
C ALA A 693 -16.98 -15.57 20.35
N ILE A 694 -17.51 -15.81 21.55
CA ILE A 694 -17.97 -14.78 22.48
C ILE A 694 -17.01 -14.81 23.66
N GLU A 695 -16.29 -13.73 23.89
CA GLU A 695 -15.45 -13.63 25.07
C GLU A 695 -16.31 -13.36 26.30
N TYR A 696 -16.26 -14.29 27.23
CA TYR A 696 -16.75 -14.14 28.59
C TYR A 696 -15.66 -13.46 29.43
N PRO A 697 -16.03 -12.61 30.42
CA PRO A 697 -15.06 -11.94 31.27
C PRO A 697 -13.87 -12.81 31.68
N TYR A 698 -12.69 -12.22 31.63
CA TYR A 698 -11.41 -12.86 31.96
C TYR A 698 -10.92 -13.89 30.93
N ARG A 699 -10.87 -13.51 29.64
CA ARG A 699 -10.15 -14.22 28.56
C ARG A 699 -10.65 -15.65 28.30
N LEU A 700 -11.91 -15.95 28.60
CA LEU A 700 -12.54 -17.24 28.30
C LEU A 700 -13.44 -17.10 27.07
N PHE A 701 -13.18 -17.86 26.02
CA PHE A 701 -14.01 -17.84 24.82
C PHE A 701 -15.06 -18.94 24.85
N LEU A 702 -16.31 -18.54 24.62
CA LEU A 702 -17.47 -19.40 24.53
C LEU A 702 -17.96 -19.46 23.08
N SER A 703 -18.47 -20.60 22.65
CA SER A 703 -19.31 -20.70 21.46
C SER A 703 -20.59 -21.46 21.79
N PRO A 704 -21.75 -20.97 21.33
CA PRO A 704 -22.95 -21.78 21.27
C PRO A 704 -22.75 -23.02 20.40
N ASN A 705 -23.61 -24.01 20.57
CA ASN A 705 -23.65 -25.16 19.66
C ASN A 705 -24.32 -24.80 18.32
N LYS A 706 -24.22 -25.70 17.33
CA LYS A 706 -24.79 -25.47 15.98
C LYS A 706 -26.33 -25.37 15.92
N TYR A 707 -27.03 -25.74 16.99
CA TYR A 707 -28.50 -25.68 17.10
C TYR A 707 -28.98 -24.39 17.80
N ALA A 708 -28.04 -23.60 18.32
CA ALA A 708 -28.32 -22.28 18.80
C ALA A 708 -28.56 -21.31 17.63
N GLY A 709 -29.39 -20.31 17.88
CA GLY A 709 -29.50 -19.13 17.02
C GLY A 709 -29.56 -17.87 17.87
N PHE A 710 -29.53 -16.73 17.20
CA PHE A 710 -29.69 -15.43 17.84
C PHE A 710 -30.87 -14.69 17.24
N ALA A 711 -31.66 -14.08 18.11
CA ALA A 711 -32.67 -13.10 17.72
C ALA A 711 -32.18 -11.72 18.16
N HIS A 712 -32.25 -10.75 17.26
CA HIS A 712 -32.01 -9.34 17.55
C HIS A 712 -33.24 -8.52 17.17
N ARG A 713 -33.44 -7.39 17.86
CA ARG A 713 -34.52 -6.44 17.54
C ARG A 713 -34.11 -5.59 16.34
N THR A 714 -34.86 -5.66 15.25
CA THR A 714 -34.47 -4.97 14.01
C THR A 714 -34.69 -3.46 14.06
N SER A 715 -35.69 -2.96 14.80
CA SER A 715 -35.90 -1.52 15.06
C SER A 715 -35.29 -1.08 16.40
N SER A 716 -34.89 0.19 16.51
CA SER A 716 -34.43 0.79 17.79
C SER A 716 -35.54 0.73 18.84
N GLY A 717 -36.77 0.95 18.38
CA GLY A 717 -37.95 0.81 19.21
C GLY A 717 -38.15 1.92 20.23
N LEU A 718 -37.39 3.00 20.08
CA LEU A 718 -37.72 4.31 20.62
C LEU A 718 -38.94 4.85 19.87
N THR A 719 -39.89 5.36 20.63
CA THR A 719 -41.00 6.15 20.14
C THR A 719 -40.91 7.55 20.76
N PRO A 720 -41.49 8.61 20.15
CA PRO A 720 -41.37 9.98 20.68
C PRO A 720 -41.83 10.17 22.13
N ASP A 721 -42.69 9.29 22.61
CA ASP A 721 -43.25 9.23 23.97
C ASP A 721 -42.41 8.42 24.97
N GLN A 722 -41.42 7.65 24.51
CA GLN A 722 -40.58 6.82 25.37
C GLN A 722 -39.33 7.56 25.86
N ARG A 723 -39.15 7.59 27.19
CA ARG A 723 -37.94 8.15 27.83
C ARG A 723 -36.82 7.12 28.07
N LYS A 724 -37.07 5.83 27.79
CA LYS A 724 -36.15 4.72 28.08
C LYS A 724 -36.24 3.68 26.99
N VAL A 725 -35.08 3.16 26.57
CA VAL A 725 -34.95 2.04 25.63
C VAL A 725 -33.98 1.01 26.23
N GLU A 726 -34.25 -0.28 26.01
CA GLU A 726 -33.28 -1.34 26.31
C GLU A 726 -32.06 -1.16 25.38
N LEU A 727 -30.83 -1.28 25.87
CA LEU A 727 -29.63 -1.18 25.01
C LEU A 727 -29.19 -2.55 24.44
N TRP A 728 -29.67 -3.65 25.03
CA TRP A 728 -29.23 -5.00 24.72
C TRP A 728 -30.34 -5.83 24.08
N HIS A 729 -30.38 -5.83 22.75
CA HIS A 729 -31.46 -6.50 22.00
C HIS A 729 -31.15 -7.92 21.53
N THR A 730 -29.90 -8.38 21.68
CA THR A 730 -29.44 -9.69 21.23
C THR A 730 -29.77 -10.79 22.24
N ARG A 731 -30.54 -11.80 21.86
CA ARG A 731 -30.87 -12.96 22.70
C ARG A 731 -30.48 -14.27 22.01
N SER A 732 -29.72 -15.11 22.70
CA SER A 732 -29.42 -16.48 22.26
C SER A 732 -30.62 -17.40 22.53
N GLN A 733 -31.02 -18.20 21.54
CA GLN A 733 -32.14 -19.14 21.60
C GLN A 733 -31.70 -20.53 21.10
N VAL A 734 -32.43 -21.59 21.49
CA VAL A 734 -32.21 -22.98 21.02
C VAL A 734 -33.35 -23.39 20.11
N PHE A 735 -33.01 -23.87 18.92
CA PHE A 735 -33.97 -24.43 17.97
C PHE A 735 -33.77 -25.95 17.90
N ALA A 736 -34.81 -26.75 18.21
CA ALA A 736 -34.74 -28.21 18.04
C ALA A 736 -34.94 -28.62 16.57
N THR A 737 -35.74 -27.85 15.85
CA THR A 737 -35.97 -27.85 14.40
C THR A 737 -36.24 -26.40 13.96
N TRP A 738 -36.31 -26.10 12.65
CA TRP A 738 -36.60 -24.75 12.14
C TRP A 738 -37.89 -24.11 12.69
N THR A 739 -38.79 -24.89 13.31
CA THR A 739 -40.12 -24.46 13.74
C THR A 739 -40.43 -24.63 15.23
N GLU A 740 -39.66 -25.39 16.01
CA GLU A 740 -39.96 -25.64 17.44
C GLU A 740 -38.83 -25.21 18.41
N ARG A 741 -39.24 -24.42 19.43
CA ARG A 741 -38.39 -23.93 20.52
C ARG A 741 -38.17 -25.02 21.57
N TYR A 742 -36.94 -25.21 22.03
CA TYR A 742 -36.64 -26.24 23.05
C TYR A 742 -35.54 -25.77 24.02
N GLU A 743 -35.92 -25.16 25.15
CA GLU A 743 -34.97 -24.64 26.15
C GLU A 743 -34.45 -25.69 27.15
N LYS A 744 -34.95 -26.94 27.12
CA LYS A 744 -34.73 -27.94 28.20
C LYS A 744 -33.90 -29.18 27.83
N CYS A 745 -33.12 -29.18 26.75
CA CYS A 745 -32.31 -30.37 26.41
C CYS A 745 -30.99 -30.41 27.21
N ARG A 746 -31.00 -31.11 28.35
CA ARG A 746 -29.84 -31.25 29.26
C ARG A 746 -28.67 -32.08 28.68
N VAL A 747 -28.91 -32.80 27.57
CA VAL A 747 -27.96 -33.75 26.95
C VAL A 747 -27.04 -33.06 25.93
N LEU A 748 -27.43 -31.90 25.40
CA LEU A 748 -26.63 -31.12 24.44
C LEU A 748 -26.34 -29.75 25.05
N PRO A 749 -25.14 -29.51 25.62
CA PRO A 749 -24.82 -28.22 26.22
C PRO A 749 -25.05 -27.10 25.20
N HIS A 750 -25.84 -26.10 25.59
CA HIS A 750 -26.22 -24.97 24.74
C HIS A 750 -25.00 -24.12 24.33
N ARG A 751 -24.00 -24.06 25.22
CA ARG A 751 -22.76 -23.30 25.05
C ARG A 751 -21.59 -24.13 25.56
N SER A 752 -20.45 -24.01 24.91
CA SER A 752 -19.20 -24.66 25.33
C SER A 752 -18.11 -23.61 25.48
N ALA A 753 -17.28 -23.77 26.51
CA ALA A 753 -15.98 -23.12 26.54
C ALA A 753 -15.10 -23.76 25.48
N ILE A 754 -14.60 -22.95 24.54
CA ILE A 754 -13.87 -23.44 23.38
C ILE A 754 -12.38 -23.11 23.43
N TRP A 755 -12.00 -22.04 24.13
CA TRP A 755 -10.62 -21.57 24.19
C TRP A 755 -10.37 -20.63 25.36
N SER A 756 -9.13 -20.59 25.86
CA SER A 756 -8.59 -19.50 26.67
C SER A 756 -7.11 -19.30 26.31
N PRO A 757 -6.59 -18.06 26.22
CA PRO A 757 -5.16 -17.80 26.03
C PRO A 757 -4.27 -18.41 27.12
N ASP A 758 -4.83 -18.74 28.29
CA ASP A 758 -4.11 -19.39 29.39
C ASP A 758 -4.08 -20.93 29.26
N TYR A 759 -4.73 -21.50 28.24
CA TYR A 759 -4.69 -22.93 27.95
C TYR A 759 -3.26 -23.39 27.66
N GLY A 760 -2.79 -24.40 28.40
CA GLY A 760 -1.41 -24.91 28.30
C GLY A 760 -0.37 -24.10 29.09
N THR A 761 -0.75 -22.99 29.73
CA THR A 761 0.15 -22.24 30.63
C THR A 761 0.14 -22.87 32.03
N ALA A 762 1.22 -23.51 32.43
CA ALA A 762 1.36 -24.03 33.79
C ALA A 762 1.66 -22.88 34.77
N ARG A 763 0.64 -22.13 35.20
CA ARG A 763 0.82 -21.22 36.34
C ARG A 763 0.69 -22.04 37.62
N LYS A 764 1.79 -22.19 38.38
CA LYS A 764 1.70 -22.54 39.80
C LYS A 764 1.00 -21.37 40.50
N MET A 765 -0.33 -21.44 40.64
CA MET A 765 -1.04 -20.50 41.51
C MET A 765 -0.54 -20.71 42.94
N GLN A 766 -0.19 -19.63 43.61
CA GLN A 766 0.14 -19.68 45.04
C GLN A 766 -1.10 -20.20 45.83
N PRO A 767 -0.92 -21.00 46.89
CA PRO A 767 -2.02 -21.67 47.61
C PRO A 767 -3.11 -20.72 48.14
N ASP A 768 -2.72 -19.50 48.44
CA ASP A 768 -3.53 -18.38 48.91
C ASP A 768 -4.51 -17.86 47.83
N LEU A 769 -4.14 -17.95 46.55
CA LEU A 769 -5.02 -17.65 45.41
C LEU A 769 -5.94 -18.83 45.03
N GLN A 770 -5.66 -20.05 45.51
CA GLN A 770 -6.57 -21.19 45.31
C GLN A 770 -7.87 -21.05 46.11
N ARG A 771 -7.90 -20.17 47.13
CA ARG A 771 -9.08 -19.94 47.97
C ARG A 771 -10.03 -18.86 47.43
N THR A 772 -9.65 -18.14 46.38
CA THR A 772 -10.42 -17.00 45.85
C THR A 772 -10.61 -17.09 44.34
N SER A 773 -11.20 -18.19 43.85
CA SER A 773 -11.83 -18.17 42.54
C SER A 773 -13.15 -17.40 42.64
N ILE A 774 -13.08 -16.06 42.45
CA ILE A 774 -14.22 -15.14 42.29
C ILE A 774 -15.03 -14.93 43.59
N PRO A 775 -15.00 -13.77 44.26
CA PRO A 775 -15.91 -13.48 45.37
C PRO A 775 -17.32 -13.12 44.88
N HIS A 776 -17.82 -13.77 43.83
CA HIS A 776 -19.23 -13.70 43.44
C HIS A 776 -19.74 -15.14 43.31
N SER A 777 -20.14 -15.67 44.46
CA SER A 777 -21.00 -16.84 44.49
C SER A 777 -22.25 -16.58 43.64
N LEU A 778 -22.42 -17.36 42.58
CA LEU A 778 -23.69 -17.44 41.82
C LEU A 778 -24.78 -18.17 42.62
N ASN A 779 -24.50 -18.54 43.88
CA ASN A 779 -25.42 -19.27 44.73
C ASN A 779 -26.41 -18.30 45.38
N ARG A 780 -27.70 -18.57 45.20
CA ARG A 780 -28.81 -17.67 45.59
C ARG A 780 -28.85 -17.35 47.10
N ARG A 781 -28.21 -18.17 47.93
CA ARG A 781 -28.22 -18.04 49.41
C ARG A 781 -27.29 -16.95 49.95
N ASP A 782 -26.26 -16.55 49.19
CA ASP A 782 -25.23 -15.63 49.69
C ASP A 782 -25.60 -14.15 49.53
N ARG A 783 -26.75 -13.85 48.91
CA ARG A 783 -27.28 -12.47 48.74
C ARG A 783 -27.98 -11.88 49.97
N ARG A 784 -28.09 -12.62 51.08
CA ARG A 784 -28.85 -12.18 52.28
C ARG A 784 -27.99 -11.88 53.51
N ARG A 785 -26.66 -11.91 53.39
CA ARG A 785 -25.75 -11.47 54.46
C ARG A 785 -24.69 -10.55 53.87
N SER A 786 -25.04 -9.29 53.72
CA SER A 786 -24.15 -8.14 53.56
C SER A 786 -24.81 -6.95 54.21
#